data_AF-A0A1M5G7J2-F1
#
_entry.id   AF-A0A1M5G7J2-F1
#
_cell.length_a   1.000
_cell.length_b   1.000
_cell.length_c   1.000
_cell.angle_alpha   90.00
_cell.angle_beta   90.00
_cell.angle_gamma   90.00
#
_symmetry.space_group_name_H-M   'P 1'
#
loop_
_entity.id
_entity.type
_entity.pdbx_description
1 polymer ?
#
loop_
_entity_poly.entity_id
_entity_poly.type
_entity_poly.pdbx_seq_one_letter_code
_entity_poly.pdbx_strand_id
1 'polypeptide(L)'
;MRTSRLVPFVAVLLVIALGGWLWWERDRAVPALINSLIDGGKIESLDGLQLSFGQIDIERLKLALSDGATLHLENVRLLRPFSLIFSGAENRTQVTVERLEFEPPERAVATTAIPEKKEEEPIPAFRLSDTVWSIHRYLPEKLHIRELQWRGRTATPAALDLRRDHTEDTIDAALLSGEQRLSLRIQPQENQLSLVAHLGTAGQDPALSLRCNLAPGDNDTWQTALRLESDLQRIAGLPLLGNLDEIAASASGKLTASIELALPDEALQLQAYRDIVAKLNGESLHLTLPETLLGVPADLSVSTDTPIELSLKSLEPARTEAIAGSATLKLTPTGQPVPLLDLQTQTRSKNEKPSIEVTGTLNLEAASPLLAAPRWQKMLAALKLGSPSGAVHFAGMAKVSPLRDDRALHQSWLSNITLTLLPDSRAGFSYTAELQQDSPASQFGWHKGKVDIRIAKPVNLQIAEWPGDIQITEGTAALQLTPDGGKAAIASELQQVDCTIAEETRCALKLQVAADKIDHKSSTLTIREPKLHTQLDFTLQANRQRWELRQSAFTARQISRDGIEVEDFSFSTTHVECTLADGNPACNSPESITSFSKLKNEEMTASGAVRFDDMHFRLDDSQSQFTSSYRSDNLKFTAQGGYRLEPVLSGKLNLNGNRLRGENQLQAGSLNARAQWRHDLDTAKGNAEFTLEPVKFSQQQPLSESVAGLPLDLVAGTLTAAGKLSWPQTQGDNINVTLNDAAAVYGDSFATGVQTRFALIKPEENWITSKPQPVRIDTLDVGLPVKDIQFTLSLDQKQELRFEKLRAELLGGKLQSEALVWSLKGEERRSLVLLNEISLRELARETEAENFAATGILDLKIPLITSREGITIEHGSVQARAPGGRLRYYGAFSAEMLSSNPQLKLIAGALEDYNYRELSGTVEYPPSGDMQLQLKLVGRSDSVDADRDLIINLNLENNIPAMLRSLQASRDLTEALEKQIQ
;
A
#
# COMPACT_ATOMS: atom_id res chain seq x y z
N MET A 1 -81.70 -66.81 -89.59
CA MET A 1 -81.53 -65.68 -88.64
C MET A 1 -80.04 -65.40 -88.50
N ARG A 2 -79.60 -64.17 -88.82
CA ARG A 2 -78.21 -63.68 -88.79
C ARG A 2 -78.03 -62.84 -87.52
N THR A 3 -77.04 -63.15 -86.69
CA THR A 3 -76.55 -62.32 -85.56
C THR A 3 -75.02 -62.34 -85.64
N SER A 4 -74.41 -61.35 -86.32
CA SER A 4 -73.83 -60.11 -85.79
C SER A 4 -72.41 -60.27 -85.21
N ARG A 5 -71.40 -60.05 -86.06
CA ARG A 5 -69.95 -59.94 -85.75
C ARG A 5 -69.56 -58.52 -85.30
N LEU A 6 -70.32 -57.91 -84.39
CA LEU A 6 -70.13 -56.49 -84.01
C LEU A 6 -69.45 -56.26 -82.65
N VAL A 7 -69.22 -57.29 -81.83
CA VAL A 7 -68.70 -57.10 -80.46
C VAL A 7 -67.16 -56.93 -80.35
N PRO A 8 -66.29 -57.67 -81.07
CA PRO A 8 -64.84 -57.52 -80.88
C PRO A 8 -64.25 -56.29 -81.58
N PHE A 9 -64.88 -55.82 -82.67
CA PHE A 9 -64.45 -54.60 -83.36
C PHE A 9 -64.80 -53.34 -82.56
N VAL A 10 -65.93 -53.35 -81.84
CA VAL A 10 -66.30 -52.27 -80.90
C VAL A 10 -65.40 -52.28 -79.66
N ALA A 11 -64.94 -53.44 -79.19
CA ALA A 11 -63.96 -53.51 -78.10
C ALA A 11 -62.58 -52.98 -78.49
N VAL A 12 -62.08 -53.29 -79.69
CA VAL A 12 -60.80 -52.76 -80.19
C VAL A 12 -60.92 -51.26 -80.51
N LEU A 13 -62.03 -50.81 -81.09
CA LEU A 13 -62.29 -49.37 -81.26
C LEU A 13 -62.49 -48.65 -79.93
N LEU A 14 -63.09 -49.29 -78.91
CA LEU A 14 -63.17 -48.72 -77.57
C LEU A 14 -61.79 -48.66 -76.90
N VAL A 15 -60.90 -49.63 -77.11
CA VAL A 15 -59.53 -49.59 -76.57
C VAL A 15 -58.64 -48.61 -77.35
N ILE A 16 -58.84 -48.44 -78.67
CA ILE A 16 -58.15 -47.42 -79.48
C ILE A 16 -58.75 -46.03 -79.24
N ALA A 17 -60.05 -45.92 -78.97
CA ALA A 17 -60.71 -44.66 -78.62
C ALA A 17 -60.44 -44.28 -77.15
N LEU A 18 -60.42 -45.24 -76.21
CA LEU A 18 -59.92 -45.04 -74.84
C LEU A 18 -58.44 -44.72 -74.90
N GLY A 19 -57.63 -45.45 -75.66
CA GLY A 19 -56.20 -45.19 -75.83
C GLY A 19 -55.92 -43.83 -76.48
N GLY A 20 -56.72 -43.40 -77.46
CA GLY A 20 -56.63 -42.09 -78.10
C GLY A 20 -57.16 -40.94 -77.24
N TRP A 21 -58.19 -41.19 -76.44
CA TRP A 21 -58.73 -40.23 -75.47
C TRP A 21 -57.80 -40.07 -74.26
N LEU A 22 -57.26 -41.16 -73.73
CA LEU A 22 -56.18 -41.18 -72.74
C LEU A 22 -54.89 -40.55 -73.29
N TRP A 23 -54.63 -40.61 -74.60
CA TRP A 23 -53.48 -39.93 -75.21
C TRP A 23 -53.67 -38.41 -75.34
N TRP A 24 -54.92 -37.96 -75.52
CA TRP A 24 -55.27 -36.53 -75.59
C TRP A 24 -55.31 -35.88 -74.20
N GLU A 25 -55.74 -36.62 -73.17
CA GLU A 25 -55.69 -36.19 -71.76
C GLU A 25 -54.52 -36.83 -70.98
N ARG A 26 -53.43 -37.20 -71.67
CA ARG A 26 -52.29 -37.92 -71.07
C ARG A 26 -51.71 -37.22 -69.84
N ASP A 27 -51.70 -35.90 -69.86
CA ASP A 27 -51.22 -35.03 -68.77
C ASP A 27 -52.07 -35.19 -67.49
N ARG A 28 -53.36 -35.53 -67.60
CA ARG A 28 -54.26 -35.81 -66.46
C ARG A 28 -54.35 -37.28 -66.09
N ALA A 29 -54.29 -38.18 -67.07
CA ALA A 29 -54.49 -39.61 -66.82
C ALA A 29 -53.24 -40.28 -66.22
N VAL A 30 -52.04 -39.82 -66.57
CA VAL A 30 -50.77 -40.40 -66.10
C VAL A 30 -50.57 -40.20 -64.59
N PRO A 31 -50.78 -39.00 -63.99
CA PRO A 31 -50.73 -38.84 -62.53
C PRO A 31 -51.66 -39.78 -61.77
N ALA A 32 -52.89 -40.00 -62.26
CA ALA A 32 -53.85 -40.88 -61.61
C ALA A 32 -53.42 -42.36 -61.58
N LEU A 33 -52.71 -42.83 -62.61
CA LEU A 33 -52.16 -44.18 -62.67
C LEU A 33 -50.90 -44.32 -61.81
N ILE A 34 -49.98 -43.35 -61.94
CA ILE A 34 -48.66 -43.42 -61.30
C ILE A 34 -48.72 -43.11 -59.81
N ASN A 35 -49.61 -42.22 -59.34
CA ASN A 35 -49.71 -41.88 -57.91
C ASN A 35 -50.06 -43.08 -57.03
N SER A 36 -50.67 -44.14 -57.57
CA SER A 36 -50.90 -45.40 -56.85
C SER A 36 -49.64 -46.27 -56.67
N LEU A 37 -48.55 -45.93 -57.36
CA LEU A 37 -47.29 -46.65 -57.42
C LEU A 37 -46.12 -45.88 -56.80
N ILE A 38 -46.32 -44.62 -56.40
CA ILE A 38 -45.30 -43.79 -55.75
C ILE A 38 -45.48 -43.92 -54.23
N ASP A 39 -44.46 -44.41 -53.55
CA ASP A 39 -44.35 -44.33 -52.08
C ASP A 39 -43.59 -43.04 -51.71
N GLY A 40 -44.13 -42.25 -50.78
CA GLY A 40 -43.48 -41.03 -50.27
C GLY A 40 -43.83 -39.71 -50.98
N GLY A 41 -44.76 -39.69 -51.93
CA GLY A 41 -45.24 -38.46 -52.56
C GLY A 41 -46.37 -38.66 -53.58
N LYS A 42 -46.92 -37.56 -54.09
CA LYS A 42 -47.96 -37.52 -55.13
C LYS A 42 -47.59 -36.52 -56.22
N ILE A 43 -47.79 -36.87 -57.48
CA ILE A 43 -47.77 -35.92 -58.60
C ILE A 43 -49.04 -35.06 -58.48
N GLU A 44 -48.87 -33.77 -58.23
CA GLU A 44 -49.97 -32.80 -58.13
C GLU A 44 -50.43 -32.31 -59.51
N SER A 45 -49.48 -32.06 -60.40
CA SER A 45 -49.75 -31.65 -61.77
C SER A 45 -48.63 -32.10 -62.70
N LEU A 46 -48.99 -32.47 -63.92
CA LEU A 46 -48.07 -32.84 -64.99
C LEU A 46 -48.57 -32.20 -66.27
N ASP A 47 -47.75 -31.36 -66.91
CA ASP A 47 -48.08 -30.66 -68.14
C ASP A 47 -47.02 -30.94 -69.22
N GLY A 48 -47.47 -31.13 -70.46
CA GLY A 48 -46.58 -31.22 -71.64
C GLY A 48 -45.84 -32.55 -71.75
N LEU A 49 -46.46 -33.68 -71.35
CA LEU A 49 -45.86 -35.00 -71.48
C LEU A 49 -45.60 -35.33 -72.95
N GLN A 50 -44.42 -35.79 -73.32
CA GLN A 50 -44.12 -36.37 -74.62
C GLN A 50 -43.48 -37.75 -74.43
N LEU A 51 -44.16 -38.78 -74.93
CA LEU A 51 -43.70 -40.17 -74.85
C LEU A 51 -43.14 -40.58 -76.21
N SER A 52 -41.86 -40.96 -76.24
CA SER A 52 -41.21 -41.56 -77.41
C SER A 52 -40.53 -42.87 -77.03
N PHE A 53 -40.18 -43.70 -78.01
CA PHE A 53 -39.58 -45.00 -77.73
C PHE A 53 -38.19 -44.83 -77.09
N GLY A 54 -38.12 -44.99 -75.76
CA GLY A 54 -36.88 -44.85 -74.99
C GLY A 54 -36.63 -43.48 -74.35
N GLN A 55 -37.52 -42.49 -74.55
CA GLN A 55 -37.40 -41.15 -73.97
C GLN A 55 -38.77 -40.59 -73.56
N ILE A 56 -38.83 -39.98 -72.37
CA ILE A 56 -39.98 -39.23 -71.86
C ILE A 56 -39.54 -37.80 -71.59
N ASP A 57 -40.22 -36.82 -72.17
CA ASP A 57 -40.04 -35.40 -71.84
C ASP A 57 -41.30 -34.88 -71.14
N ILE A 58 -41.12 -34.02 -70.14
CA ILE A 58 -42.19 -33.39 -69.37
C ILE A 58 -41.83 -31.91 -69.24
N GLU A 59 -42.69 -31.03 -69.75
CA GLU A 59 -42.42 -29.58 -69.69
C GLU A 59 -42.51 -29.04 -68.26
N ARG A 60 -43.55 -29.42 -67.50
CA ARG A 60 -43.69 -29.02 -66.09
C ARG A 60 -44.25 -30.16 -65.26
N LEU A 61 -43.60 -30.45 -64.14
CA LEU A 61 -43.97 -31.50 -63.19
C LEU A 61 -43.98 -30.93 -61.78
N LYS A 62 -45.11 -31.04 -61.09
CA LYS A 62 -45.21 -30.67 -59.67
C LYS A 62 -45.43 -31.92 -58.83
N LEU A 63 -44.55 -32.14 -57.86
CA LEU A 63 -44.63 -33.26 -56.91
C LEU A 63 -44.85 -32.71 -55.50
N ALA A 64 -45.80 -33.27 -54.76
CA ALA A 64 -45.91 -33.05 -53.32
C ALA A 64 -45.34 -34.26 -52.58
N LEU A 65 -44.43 -34.02 -51.64
CA LEU A 65 -43.82 -35.05 -50.82
C LEU A 65 -44.68 -35.32 -49.58
N SER A 66 -44.51 -36.48 -48.96
CA SER A 66 -45.26 -36.91 -47.77
C SER A 66 -45.05 -36.01 -46.54
N ASP A 67 -43.95 -35.26 -46.50
CA ASP A 67 -43.63 -34.28 -45.45
C ASP A 67 -44.27 -32.90 -45.67
N GLY A 68 -45.06 -32.74 -46.74
CA GLY A 68 -45.75 -31.49 -47.10
C GLY A 68 -44.92 -30.54 -47.97
N ALA A 69 -43.68 -30.89 -48.34
CA ALA A 69 -42.89 -30.12 -49.29
C ALA A 69 -43.45 -30.26 -50.72
N THR A 70 -43.18 -29.29 -51.59
CA THR A 70 -43.47 -29.42 -53.02
C THR A 70 -42.24 -29.18 -53.90
N LEU A 71 -42.06 -30.01 -54.91
CA LEU A 71 -41.04 -29.90 -55.94
C LEU A 71 -41.70 -29.43 -57.23
N HIS A 72 -41.20 -28.33 -57.80
CA HIS A 72 -41.60 -27.86 -59.12
C HIS A 72 -40.43 -28.10 -60.07
N LEU A 73 -40.61 -28.98 -61.06
CA LEU A 73 -39.60 -29.34 -62.03
C LEU A 73 -40.02 -28.86 -63.42
N GLU A 74 -39.12 -28.21 -64.13
CA GLU A 74 -39.30 -27.72 -65.49
C GLU A 74 -38.36 -28.46 -66.45
N ASN A 75 -38.90 -28.85 -67.61
CA ASN A 75 -38.22 -29.56 -68.69
C ASN A 75 -37.48 -30.81 -68.19
N VAL A 76 -38.23 -31.73 -67.56
CA VAL A 76 -37.70 -33.03 -67.15
C VAL A 76 -37.61 -33.94 -68.36
N ARG A 77 -36.44 -34.50 -68.60
CA ARG A 77 -36.21 -35.50 -69.64
C ARG A 77 -35.65 -36.78 -69.01
N LEU A 78 -36.29 -37.89 -69.32
CA LEU A 78 -35.95 -39.23 -68.86
C LEU A 78 -35.54 -40.06 -70.07
N LEU A 79 -34.29 -40.50 -70.14
CA LEU A 79 -33.81 -41.47 -71.12
C LEU A 79 -33.78 -42.86 -70.48
N ARG A 80 -34.17 -43.88 -71.25
CA ARG A 80 -34.35 -45.27 -70.79
C ARG A 80 -35.25 -45.41 -69.54
N PRO A 81 -36.41 -44.72 -69.50
CA PRO A 81 -37.27 -44.64 -68.30
C PRO A 81 -37.83 -46.00 -67.86
N PHE A 82 -37.93 -46.96 -68.78
CA PHE A 82 -38.46 -48.29 -68.52
C PHE A 82 -37.45 -49.24 -67.86
N SER A 83 -36.18 -48.85 -67.71
CA SER A 83 -35.22 -49.67 -66.96
C SER A 83 -35.61 -49.80 -65.48
N LEU A 84 -36.16 -48.75 -64.86
CA LEU A 84 -36.73 -48.77 -63.51
C LEU A 84 -37.78 -49.88 -63.28
N ILE A 85 -38.53 -50.26 -64.31
CA ILE A 85 -39.69 -51.15 -64.21
C ILE A 85 -39.35 -52.58 -64.67
N PHE A 86 -38.49 -52.72 -65.67
CA PHE A 86 -38.26 -54.01 -66.34
C PHE A 86 -36.84 -54.60 -66.21
N SER A 87 -35.83 -53.88 -65.68
CA SER A 87 -34.51 -54.47 -65.39
C SER A 87 -34.41 -54.91 -63.93
N GLY A 88 -34.27 -56.21 -63.70
CA GLY A 88 -34.27 -56.82 -62.36
C GLY A 88 -33.02 -56.60 -61.51
N ALA A 89 -32.01 -55.87 -61.99
CA ALA A 89 -30.73 -55.73 -61.26
C ALA A 89 -30.05 -54.35 -61.35
N GLU A 90 -30.26 -53.56 -62.42
CA GLU A 90 -29.55 -52.28 -62.60
C GLU A 90 -30.48 -51.22 -63.20
N ASN A 91 -30.73 -50.14 -62.47
CA ASN A 91 -31.43 -48.96 -62.99
C ASN A 91 -30.49 -48.16 -63.91
N ARG A 92 -30.80 -48.10 -65.21
CA ARG A 92 -30.02 -47.38 -66.24
C ARG A 92 -30.73 -46.11 -66.74
N THR A 93 -31.62 -45.57 -65.92
CA THR A 93 -32.38 -44.37 -66.25
C THR A 93 -31.47 -43.15 -66.17
N GLN A 94 -31.56 -42.25 -67.15
CA GLN A 94 -30.87 -40.96 -67.11
C GLN A 94 -31.91 -39.86 -67.03
N VAL A 95 -31.81 -39.02 -66.02
CA VAL A 95 -32.74 -37.93 -65.73
C VAL A 95 -32.01 -36.61 -65.93
N THR A 96 -32.57 -35.72 -66.73
CA THR A 96 -32.10 -34.33 -66.84
C THR A 96 -33.25 -33.39 -66.51
N VAL A 97 -33.01 -32.40 -65.65
CA VAL A 97 -34.00 -31.39 -65.26
C VAL A 97 -33.38 -30.03 -65.54
N GLU A 98 -34.04 -29.17 -66.32
CA GLU A 98 -33.51 -27.82 -66.57
C GLU A 98 -33.60 -26.96 -65.31
N ARG A 99 -34.77 -26.94 -64.66
CA ARG A 99 -34.98 -26.19 -63.42
C ARG A 99 -35.78 -26.99 -62.41
N LEU A 100 -35.30 -27.06 -61.18
CA LEU A 100 -35.99 -27.62 -60.03
C LEU A 100 -36.11 -26.54 -58.96
N GLU A 101 -37.33 -26.18 -58.60
CA GLU A 101 -37.63 -25.32 -57.45
C GLU A 101 -38.21 -26.17 -56.33
N PHE A 102 -37.50 -26.23 -55.21
CA PHE A 102 -37.98 -26.88 -53.99
C PHE A 102 -38.69 -25.85 -53.10
N GLU A 103 -39.91 -26.15 -52.70
CA GLU A 103 -40.72 -25.36 -51.79
C GLU A 103 -40.91 -26.16 -50.49
N PRO A 104 -40.31 -25.73 -49.36
CA PRO A 104 -40.41 -26.44 -48.09
C PRO A 104 -41.85 -26.46 -47.56
N PRO A 105 -42.20 -27.42 -46.69
CA PRO A 105 -43.50 -27.43 -46.03
C PRO A 105 -43.67 -26.16 -45.20
N GLU A 106 -44.86 -25.56 -45.26
CA GLU A 106 -45.19 -24.35 -44.51
C GLU A 106 -45.07 -24.66 -43.00
N ARG A 107 -44.08 -24.06 -42.32
CA ARG A 107 -43.92 -24.24 -40.87
C ARG A 107 -45.14 -23.68 -40.16
N ALA A 108 -45.97 -24.54 -39.59
CA ALA A 108 -46.94 -24.12 -38.59
C ALA A 108 -46.21 -23.37 -37.48
N VAL A 109 -46.52 -22.09 -37.29
CA VAL A 109 -46.06 -21.31 -36.14
C VAL A 109 -46.59 -22.02 -34.90
N ALA A 110 -45.68 -22.61 -34.11
CA ALA A 110 -46.02 -23.22 -32.84
C ALA A 110 -46.45 -22.12 -31.85
N THR A 111 -47.73 -21.79 -31.85
CA THR A 111 -48.36 -21.12 -30.71
C THR A 111 -48.38 -22.10 -29.56
N THR A 112 -47.86 -21.67 -28.41
CA THR A 112 -47.78 -22.40 -27.14
C THR A 112 -49.11 -23.06 -26.77
N ALA A 113 -49.21 -24.37 -27.01
CA ALA A 113 -50.02 -25.30 -26.26
C ALA A 113 -49.39 -26.68 -26.43
N ILE A 114 -49.00 -27.29 -25.31
CA ILE A 114 -48.54 -28.69 -25.25
C ILE A 114 -49.69 -29.55 -25.81
N PRO A 115 -49.54 -30.26 -26.95
CA PRO A 115 -50.50 -31.25 -27.33
C PRO A 115 -50.29 -32.48 -26.44
N GLU A 116 -51.38 -32.97 -25.86
CA GLU A 116 -51.43 -34.32 -25.30
C GLU A 116 -50.89 -35.32 -26.31
N LYS A 117 -50.06 -36.23 -25.80
CA LYS A 117 -49.38 -37.32 -26.50
C LYS A 117 -50.40 -38.18 -27.26
N LYS A 118 -50.67 -37.81 -28.50
CA LYS A 118 -51.26 -38.72 -29.50
C LYS A 118 -50.14 -39.70 -29.85
N GLU A 119 -50.41 -41.00 -29.75
CA GLU A 119 -49.49 -42.02 -30.28
C GLU A 119 -49.18 -41.66 -31.74
N GLU A 120 -47.96 -41.17 -31.97
CA GLU A 120 -47.39 -41.01 -33.29
C GLU A 120 -47.25 -42.42 -33.87
N GLU A 121 -47.83 -42.64 -35.06
CA GLU A 121 -47.55 -43.82 -35.84
C GLU A 121 -46.02 -43.98 -35.97
N PRO A 122 -45.48 -45.20 -35.82
CA PRO A 122 -44.04 -45.41 -35.82
C PRO A 122 -43.47 -44.87 -37.12
N ILE A 123 -42.60 -43.86 -37.00
CA ILE A 123 -41.75 -43.41 -38.11
C ILE A 123 -41.06 -44.67 -38.64
N PRO A 124 -41.14 -45.00 -39.94
CA PRO A 124 -40.46 -46.17 -40.47
C PRO A 124 -38.99 -46.10 -40.08
N ALA A 125 -38.51 -47.14 -39.39
CA ALA A 125 -37.15 -47.19 -38.87
C ALA A 125 -36.16 -47.06 -40.02
N PHE A 126 -35.41 -45.96 -40.07
CA PHE A 126 -34.34 -45.78 -41.05
C PHE A 126 -33.20 -46.73 -40.69
N ARG A 127 -33.09 -47.83 -41.43
CA ARG A 127 -32.01 -48.81 -41.28
C ARG A 127 -30.92 -48.59 -42.31
N LEU A 128 -29.68 -48.59 -41.84
CA LEU A 128 -28.51 -48.46 -42.71
C LEU A 128 -28.43 -49.65 -43.69
N SER A 129 -28.78 -50.86 -43.24
CA SER A 129 -28.88 -52.06 -44.09
C SER A 129 -29.83 -51.87 -45.28
N ASP A 130 -30.99 -51.26 -45.06
CA ASP A 130 -32.04 -51.07 -46.07
C ASP A 130 -31.67 -49.98 -47.08
N THR A 131 -30.84 -49.03 -46.65
CA THR A 131 -30.36 -47.91 -47.47
C THR A 131 -29.39 -48.38 -48.56
N VAL A 132 -28.45 -49.28 -48.22
CA VAL A 132 -27.50 -49.86 -49.19
C VAL A 132 -28.28 -50.54 -50.32
N TRP A 133 -29.27 -51.37 -49.98
CA TRP A 133 -30.12 -52.04 -50.97
C TRP A 133 -30.94 -51.06 -51.81
N SER A 134 -31.52 -50.04 -51.19
CA SER A 134 -32.35 -49.04 -51.86
C SER A 134 -31.56 -48.21 -52.88
N ILE A 135 -30.32 -47.83 -52.56
CA ILE A 135 -29.41 -47.14 -53.45
C ILE A 135 -29.13 -47.96 -54.71
N HIS A 136 -28.91 -49.28 -54.58
CA HIS A 136 -28.66 -50.15 -55.73
C HIS A 136 -29.85 -50.22 -56.69
N ARG A 137 -31.08 -50.22 -56.16
CA ARG A 137 -32.29 -50.50 -56.93
C ARG A 137 -32.94 -49.27 -57.56
N TYR A 138 -32.98 -48.14 -56.86
CA TYR A 138 -33.83 -47.00 -57.26
C TYR A 138 -33.06 -45.79 -57.80
N LEU A 139 -31.76 -45.66 -57.51
CA LEU A 139 -30.97 -44.50 -57.96
C LEU A 139 -30.68 -44.56 -59.48
N PRO A 140 -30.92 -43.48 -60.25
CA PRO A 140 -30.65 -43.46 -61.70
C PRO A 140 -29.15 -43.51 -62.03
N GLU A 141 -28.82 -43.96 -63.25
CA GLU A 141 -27.44 -43.99 -63.80
C GLU A 141 -26.87 -42.57 -63.94
N LYS A 142 -27.71 -41.61 -64.30
CA LYS A 142 -27.36 -40.19 -64.36
C LYS A 142 -28.54 -39.34 -63.92
N LEU A 143 -28.30 -38.32 -63.09
CA LEU A 143 -29.25 -37.27 -62.75
C LEU A 143 -28.52 -35.93 -62.89
N HIS A 144 -28.96 -35.07 -63.81
CA HIS A 144 -28.35 -33.76 -64.01
C HIS A 144 -29.42 -32.66 -63.94
N ILE A 145 -29.34 -31.83 -62.91
CA ILE A 145 -30.20 -30.68 -62.67
C ILE A 145 -29.37 -29.43 -62.95
N ARG A 146 -29.74 -28.65 -63.97
CA ARG A 146 -28.99 -27.46 -64.36
C ARG A 146 -29.19 -26.30 -63.40
N GLU A 147 -30.42 -26.10 -62.93
CA GLU A 147 -30.74 -25.05 -61.99
C GLU A 147 -31.63 -25.60 -60.87
N LEU A 148 -31.16 -25.50 -59.63
CA LEU A 148 -31.79 -25.93 -58.41
C LEU A 148 -31.98 -24.68 -57.54
N GLN A 149 -33.22 -24.32 -57.25
CA GLN A 149 -33.58 -23.18 -56.42
C GLN A 149 -34.37 -23.62 -55.19
N TRP A 150 -34.14 -22.95 -54.05
CA TRP A 150 -34.84 -23.22 -52.80
C TRP A 150 -35.72 -22.02 -52.42
N ARG A 151 -37.04 -22.21 -52.41
CA ARG A 151 -38.00 -21.13 -52.15
C ARG A 151 -37.95 -20.70 -50.68
N GLY A 152 -37.91 -19.39 -50.43
CA GLY A 152 -37.90 -18.82 -49.07
C GLY A 152 -36.52 -18.63 -48.41
N ARG A 153 -35.41 -18.92 -49.11
CA ARG A 153 -34.04 -18.53 -48.71
C ARG A 153 -33.40 -17.68 -49.80
N THR A 154 -32.60 -16.69 -49.43
CA THR A 154 -31.80 -15.86 -50.35
C THR A 154 -30.56 -16.62 -50.88
N ALA A 155 -30.74 -17.87 -51.32
CA ALA A 155 -29.64 -18.74 -51.75
C ALA A 155 -29.40 -18.62 -53.27
N THR A 156 -28.14 -18.70 -53.68
CA THR A 156 -27.74 -18.74 -55.10
C THR A 156 -28.24 -20.03 -55.78
N PRO A 157 -28.72 -19.97 -57.04
CA PRO A 157 -29.09 -21.18 -57.77
C PRO A 157 -27.92 -22.17 -57.81
N ALA A 158 -28.20 -23.46 -57.63
CA ALA A 158 -27.21 -24.52 -57.67
C ALA A 158 -27.42 -25.44 -58.89
N ALA A 159 -26.39 -26.15 -59.34
CA ALA A 159 -26.51 -27.25 -60.30
C ALA A 159 -26.16 -28.55 -59.57
N LEU A 160 -26.94 -29.61 -59.77
CA LEU A 160 -26.68 -30.93 -59.21
C LEU A 160 -26.37 -31.90 -60.35
N ASP A 161 -25.19 -32.49 -60.34
CA ASP A 161 -24.84 -33.63 -61.20
C ASP A 161 -24.66 -34.86 -60.31
N LEU A 162 -25.32 -35.95 -60.66
CA LEU A 162 -25.15 -37.25 -60.02
C LEU A 162 -24.95 -38.27 -61.13
N ARG A 163 -23.92 -39.10 -60.97
CA ARG A 163 -23.53 -40.10 -61.93
C ARG A 163 -23.16 -41.38 -61.20
N ARG A 164 -23.68 -42.50 -61.68
CA ARG A 164 -23.33 -43.83 -61.20
C ARG A 164 -22.43 -44.52 -62.21
N ASP A 165 -21.32 -45.06 -61.75
CA ASP A 165 -20.48 -45.95 -62.54
C ASP A 165 -20.75 -47.40 -62.14
N HIS A 166 -21.34 -48.16 -63.06
CA HIS A 166 -21.67 -49.56 -62.83
C HIS A 166 -20.44 -50.49 -62.86
N THR A 167 -19.30 -50.04 -63.40
CA THR A 167 -18.07 -50.85 -63.49
C THR A 167 -17.22 -50.76 -62.23
N GLU A 168 -17.17 -49.59 -61.61
CA GLU A 168 -16.45 -49.34 -60.37
C GLU A 168 -17.37 -49.43 -59.13
N ASP A 169 -18.68 -49.59 -59.35
CA ASP A 169 -19.76 -49.52 -58.35
C ASP A 169 -19.64 -48.26 -57.47
N THR A 170 -19.48 -47.10 -58.14
CA THR A 170 -19.35 -45.80 -57.49
C THR A 170 -20.52 -44.89 -57.83
N ILE A 171 -20.88 -44.02 -56.89
CA ILE A 171 -21.87 -42.97 -57.07
C ILE A 171 -21.17 -41.64 -56.80
N ASP A 172 -20.98 -40.86 -57.85
CA ASP A 172 -20.42 -39.52 -57.79
C ASP A 172 -21.53 -38.49 -57.90
N ALA A 173 -21.73 -37.69 -56.86
CA ALA A 173 -22.58 -36.51 -56.87
C ALA A 173 -21.74 -35.24 -56.74
N ALA A 174 -22.12 -34.18 -57.43
CA ALA A 174 -21.50 -32.87 -57.38
C ALA A 174 -22.59 -31.80 -57.39
N LEU A 175 -22.66 -31.02 -56.33
CA LEU A 175 -23.50 -29.83 -56.21
C LEU A 175 -22.61 -28.58 -56.40
N LEU A 176 -22.93 -27.76 -57.38
CA LEU A 176 -22.23 -26.53 -57.73
C LEU A 176 -23.13 -25.33 -57.43
N SER A 177 -22.71 -24.39 -56.58
CA SER A 177 -23.47 -23.15 -56.34
C SER A 177 -22.52 -21.95 -56.37
N GLY A 178 -22.65 -21.09 -57.38
CA GLY A 178 -21.66 -20.05 -57.66
C GLY A 178 -20.27 -20.65 -57.91
N GLU A 179 -19.28 -20.24 -57.12
CA GLU A 179 -17.93 -20.81 -57.15
C GLU A 179 -17.76 -22.04 -56.23
N GLN A 180 -18.77 -22.42 -55.45
CA GLN A 180 -18.68 -23.55 -54.51
C GLN A 180 -18.95 -24.88 -55.18
N ARG A 181 -18.22 -25.92 -54.78
CA ARG A 181 -18.41 -27.30 -55.18
C ARG A 181 -18.45 -28.20 -53.95
N LEU A 182 -19.57 -28.89 -53.76
CA LEU A 182 -19.69 -30.03 -52.87
C LEU A 182 -19.70 -31.29 -53.73
N SER A 183 -18.68 -32.14 -53.63
CA SER A 183 -18.69 -33.46 -54.27
C SER A 183 -18.80 -34.56 -53.24
N LEU A 184 -19.55 -35.60 -53.56
CA LEU A 184 -19.76 -36.78 -52.74
C LEU A 184 -19.52 -38.01 -53.61
N ARG A 185 -18.62 -38.89 -53.17
CA ARG A 185 -18.39 -40.20 -53.76
C ARG A 185 -18.82 -41.25 -52.76
N ILE A 186 -19.73 -42.12 -53.16
CA ILE A 186 -20.15 -43.29 -52.38
C ILE A 186 -19.69 -44.53 -53.11
N GLN A 187 -19.02 -45.43 -52.42
CA GLN A 187 -18.60 -46.72 -52.93
C GLN A 187 -19.16 -47.83 -52.03
N PRO A 188 -20.33 -48.40 -52.39
CA PRO A 188 -20.79 -49.64 -51.77
C PRO A 188 -19.84 -50.82 -52.09
N GLN A 189 -19.61 -51.67 -51.11
CA GLN A 189 -18.96 -52.97 -51.24
C GLN A 189 -19.83 -54.02 -50.53
N GLU A 190 -19.62 -55.33 -50.79
CA GLU A 190 -20.50 -56.43 -50.36
C GLU A 190 -20.98 -56.38 -48.90
N ASN A 191 -20.22 -55.73 -48.00
CA ASN A 191 -20.67 -55.45 -46.63
C ASN A 191 -20.01 -54.19 -46.03
N GLN A 192 -19.59 -53.22 -46.83
CA GLN A 192 -18.97 -51.98 -46.35
C GLN A 192 -19.44 -50.79 -47.17
N LEU A 193 -19.57 -49.63 -46.53
CA LEU A 193 -19.89 -48.38 -47.22
C LEU A 193 -18.73 -47.41 -47.03
N SER A 194 -18.05 -47.04 -48.11
CA SER A 194 -17.08 -45.94 -48.09
C SER A 194 -17.70 -44.68 -48.70
N LEU A 195 -17.56 -43.56 -47.99
CA LEU A 195 -18.11 -42.28 -48.37
C LEU A 195 -17.02 -41.22 -48.28
N VAL A 196 -16.77 -40.54 -49.39
CA VAL A 196 -15.80 -39.44 -49.47
C VAL A 196 -16.54 -38.19 -49.93
N ALA A 197 -16.62 -37.18 -49.07
CA ALA A 197 -17.17 -35.88 -49.42
C ALA A 197 -16.08 -34.82 -49.41
N HIS A 198 -16.15 -33.90 -50.37
CA HIS A 198 -15.26 -32.76 -50.49
C HIS A 198 -16.09 -31.50 -50.66
N LEU A 199 -15.77 -30.46 -49.89
CA LEU A 199 -16.38 -29.14 -49.99
C LEU A 199 -15.27 -28.10 -50.20
N GLY A 200 -15.45 -27.21 -51.17
CA GLY A 200 -14.51 -26.13 -51.43
C GLY A 200 -14.90 -25.31 -52.65
N THR A 201 -13.93 -24.58 -53.18
CA THR A 201 -14.09 -23.77 -54.40
C THR A 201 -13.81 -24.63 -55.64
N ALA A 202 -14.65 -24.50 -56.67
CA ALA A 202 -14.52 -25.25 -57.91
C ALA A 202 -13.15 -25.01 -58.58
N GLY A 203 -12.42 -26.09 -58.88
CA GLY A 203 -11.10 -26.02 -59.53
C GLY A 203 -9.91 -25.85 -58.58
N GLN A 204 -10.13 -25.81 -57.26
CA GLN A 204 -9.08 -25.78 -56.23
C GLN A 204 -9.16 -27.05 -55.36
N ASP A 205 -8.11 -27.34 -54.57
CA ASP A 205 -8.20 -28.45 -53.59
C ASP A 205 -9.27 -28.12 -52.52
N PRO A 206 -9.95 -29.15 -51.99
CA PRO A 206 -11.08 -28.96 -51.09
C PRO A 206 -10.67 -28.30 -49.77
N ALA A 207 -11.52 -27.39 -49.31
CA ALA A 207 -11.40 -26.74 -48.00
C ALA A 207 -11.73 -27.72 -46.85
N LEU A 208 -12.64 -28.66 -47.10
CA LEU A 208 -13.07 -29.71 -46.19
C LEU A 208 -13.13 -31.05 -46.94
N SER A 209 -12.53 -32.08 -46.37
CA SER A 209 -12.56 -33.45 -46.86
C SER A 209 -13.06 -34.38 -45.76
N LEU A 210 -14.23 -34.97 -45.97
CA LEU A 210 -14.81 -35.98 -45.10
C LEU A 210 -14.58 -37.36 -45.72
N ARG A 211 -14.04 -38.29 -44.95
CA ARG A 211 -14.01 -39.71 -45.29
C ARG A 211 -14.74 -40.47 -44.20
N CYS A 212 -15.70 -41.29 -44.57
CA CYS A 212 -16.45 -42.12 -43.65
C CYS A 212 -16.41 -43.55 -44.18
N ASN A 213 -15.97 -44.48 -43.34
CA ASN A 213 -16.06 -45.90 -43.63
C ASN A 213 -17.00 -46.53 -42.59
N LEU A 214 -18.03 -47.21 -43.07
CA LEU A 214 -18.94 -48.01 -42.27
C LEU A 214 -18.69 -49.49 -42.54
N ALA A 215 -18.46 -50.26 -41.48
CA ALA A 215 -18.32 -51.71 -41.52
C ALA A 215 -19.25 -52.37 -40.47
N PRO A 216 -19.81 -53.55 -40.73
CA PRO A 216 -20.64 -54.27 -39.78
C PRO A 216 -19.80 -54.68 -38.56
N GLY A 217 -20.34 -54.42 -37.38
CA GLY A 217 -19.84 -54.86 -36.09
C GLY A 217 -20.73 -55.95 -35.48
N ASP A 218 -20.55 -56.20 -34.18
CA ASP A 218 -21.34 -57.19 -33.44
C ASP A 218 -22.73 -56.64 -33.04
N ASN A 219 -23.75 -57.50 -32.94
CA ASN A 219 -25.10 -57.17 -32.46
C ASN A 219 -25.83 -55.99 -33.17
N ASP A 220 -26.03 -56.04 -34.50
CA ASP A 220 -26.73 -54.97 -35.26
C ASP A 220 -26.11 -53.57 -35.10
N THR A 221 -24.79 -53.50 -34.92
CA THR A 221 -24.04 -52.24 -34.90
C THR A 221 -23.11 -52.12 -36.11
N TRP A 222 -22.83 -50.89 -36.52
CA TRP A 222 -21.86 -50.53 -37.54
C TRP A 222 -20.68 -49.82 -36.88
N GLN A 223 -19.48 -50.35 -37.05
CA GLN A 223 -18.26 -49.64 -36.70
C GLN A 223 -18.02 -48.53 -37.73
N THR A 224 -17.82 -47.32 -37.23
CA THR A 224 -17.57 -46.17 -38.10
C THR A 224 -16.25 -45.51 -37.79
N ALA A 225 -15.52 -45.19 -38.85
CA ALA A 225 -14.36 -44.33 -38.79
C ALA A 225 -14.63 -43.12 -39.69
N LEU A 226 -14.94 -42.00 -39.05
CA LEU A 226 -15.14 -40.71 -39.67
C LEU A 226 -13.83 -39.93 -39.56
N ARG A 227 -13.29 -39.47 -40.68
CA ARG A 227 -12.10 -38.62 -40.73
C ARG A 227 -12.44 -37.36 -41.49
N LEU A 228 -12.39 -36.24 -40.79
CA LEU A 228 -12.58 -34.91 -41.34
C LEU A 228 -11.22 -34.20 -41.38
N GLU A 229 -10.78 -33.84 -42.57
CA GLU A 229 -9.60 -33.01 -42.79
C GLU A 229 -10.06 -31.63 -43.27
N SER A 230 -9.50 -30.58 -42.71
CA SER A 230 -9.84 -29.21 -43.07
C SER A 230 -8.63 -28.31 -43.25
N ASP A 231 -8.75 -27.37 -44.18
CA ASP A 231 -7.85 -26.25 -44.39
C ASP A 231 -8.60 -24.97 -44.02
N LEU A 232 -8.30 -24.42 -42.84
CA LEU A 232 -9.05 -23.30 -42.28
C LEU A 232 -8.94 -22.03 -43.13
N GLN A 233 -7.81 -21.82 -43.81
CA GLN A 233 -7.63 -20.66 -44.71
C GLN A 233 -8.59 -20.69 -45.89
N ARG A 234 -8.89 -21.90 -46.39
CA ARG A 234 -9.82 -22.07 -47.52
C ARG A 234 -11.27 -22.06 -47.06
N ILE A 235 -11.55 -22.56 -45.84
CA ILE A 235 -12.89 -22.47 -45.23
C ILE A 235 -13.28 -21.00 -45.02
N ALA A 236 -12.35 -20.17 -44.59
CA ALA A 236 -12.52 -18.73 -44.42
C ALA A 236 -13.04 -18.01 -45.69
N GLY A 237 -12.68 -18.52 -46.87
CA GLY A 237 -13.11 -17.99 -48.17
C GLY A 237 -14.50 -18.46 -48.62
N LEU A 238 -15.16 -19.36 -47.89
CA LEU A 238 -16.52 -19.80 -48.19
C LEU A 238 -17.52 -18.87 -47.48
N PRO A 239 -18.59 -18.39 -48.15
CA PRO A 239 -19.71 -17.73 -47.47
C PRO A 239 -20.40 -18.73 -46.55
N LEU A 240 -20.08 -18.66 -45.25
CA LEU A 240 -20.66 -19.50 -44.20
C LEU A 240 -22.00 -18.91 -43.71
N LEU A 241 -22.82 -19.74 -43.07
CA LEU A 241 -24.10 -19.31 -42.49
C LEU A 241 -23.88 -18.77 -41.06
N GLY A 242 -24.00 -17.45 -40.85
CA GLY A 242 -24.11 -16.81 -39.52
C GLY A 242 -22.86 -16.06 -39.02
N ASN A 243 -22.83 -15.69 -37.73
CA ASN A 243 -21.79 -14.85 -37.06
C ASN A 243 -20.36 -15.45 -37.00
N LEU A 244 -20.05 -16.48 -37.79
CA LEU A 244 -18.73 -17.14 -37.81
C LEU A 244 -17.71 -16.41 -38.70
N ASP A 245 -18.16 -15.45 -39.50
CA ASP A 245 -17.35 -14.79 -40.53
C ASP A 245 -16.10 -14.08 -39.98
N GLU A 246 -16.15 -13.39 -38.83
CA GLU A 246 -15.00 -12.64 -38.29
C GLU A 246 -13.87 -13.53 -37.74
N ILE A 247 -14.22 -14.63 -37.05
CA ILE A 247 -13.23 -15.55 -36.48
C ILE A 247 -12.72 -16.51 -37.55
N ALA A 248 -13.60 -17.00 -38.43
CA ALA A 248 -13.22 -17.88 -39.53
C ALA A 248 -12.30 -17.16 -40.53
N ALA A 249 -12.52 -15.86 -40.80
CA ALA A 249 -11.71 -15.07 -41.74
C ALA A 249 -10.21 -15.00 -41.40
N SER A 250 -9.84 -15.11 -40.12
CA SER A 250 -8.45 -15.05 -39.64
C SER A 250 -7.85 -16.42 -39.28
N ALA A 251 -8.65 -17.48 -39.35
CA ALA A 251 -8.22 -18.82 -38.98
C ALA A 251 -7.35 -19.44 -40.09
N SER A 252 -6.20 -19.99 -39.71
CA SER A 252 -5.32 -20.70 -40.62
C SER A 252 -4.72 -21.96 -40.00
N GLY A 253 -4.24 -22.86 -40.85
CA GLY A 253 -3.69 -24.15 -40.45
C GLY A 253 -4.57 -25.32 -40.87
N LYS A 254 -4.07 -26.54 -40.61
CA LYS A 254 -4.76 -27.79 -40.93
C LYS A 254 -5.31 -28.42 -39.65
N LEU A 255 -6.59 -28.76 -39.69
CA LEU A 255 -7.24 -29.50 -38.60
C LEU A 255 -7.64 -30.87 -39.12
N THR A 256 -7.25 -31.91 -38.39
CA THR A 256 -7.73 -33.27 -38.64
C THR A 256 -8.53 -33.72 -37.43
N ALA A 257 -9.80 -34.02 -37.64
CA ALA A 257 -10.65 -34.66 -36.65
C ALA A 257 -10.94 -36.10 -37.11
N SER A 258 -10.81 -37.07 -36.22
CA SER A 258 -11.27 -38.43 -36.47
C SER A 258 -12.22 -38.87 -35.37
N ILE A 259 -13.37 -39.41 -35.75
CA ILE A 259 -14.40 -39.91 -34.85
C ILE A 259 -14.55 -41.40 -35.13
N GLU A 260 -14.32 -42.21 -34.12
CA GLU A 260 -14.62 -43.63 -34.12
C GLU A 260 -15.83 -43.85 -33.20
N LEU A 261 -16.88 -44.53 -33.67
CA LEU A 261 -18.04 -44.85 -32.84
C LEU A 261 -18.77 -46.09 -33.35
N ALA A 262 -19.50 -46.75 -32.43
CA ALA A 262 -20.44 -47.81 -32.75
C ALA A 262 -21.82 -47.21 -33.06
N LEU A 263 -22.20 -47.19 -34.35
CA LEU A 263 -23.51 -46.77 -34.82
C LEU A 263 -24.52 -47.91 -34.63
N PRO A 264 -25.73 -47.66 -34.10
CA PRO A 264 -26.83 -48.60 -34.23
C PRO A 264 -27.30 -48.69 -35.69
N ASP A 265 -27.83 -49.84 -36.11
CA ASP A 265 -28.44 -49.98 -37.45
C ASP A 265 -29.61 -49.00 -37.67
N GLU A 266 -30.33 -48.65 -36.59
CA GLU A 266 -31.30 -47.56 -36.54
C GLU A 266 -30.61 -46.21 -36.23
N ALA A 267 -29.97 -45.62 -37.24
CA ALA A 267 -29.09 -44.46 -37.11
C ALA A 267 -29.74 -43.22 -36.45
N LEU A 268 -31.07 -43.12 -36.42
CA LEU A 268 -31.79 -41.98 -35.82
C LEU A 268 -31.98 -42.09 -34.30
N GLN A 269 -31.62 -43.21 -33.65
CA GLN A 269 -31.69 -43.38 -32.20
C GLN A 269 -30.40 -42.93 -31.49
N LEU A 270 -30.26 -41.61 -31.26
CA LEU A 270 -29.05 -41.00 -30.65
C LEU A 270 -28.66 -41.58 -29.27
N GLN A 271 -29.62 -42.12 -28.51
CA GLN A 271 -29.39 -42.76 -27.20
C GLN A 271 -28.65 -44.11 -27.30
N ALA A 272 -28.66 -44.77 -28.46
CA ALA A 272 -28.06 -46.07 -28.68
C ALA A 272 -26.57 -45.99 -29.12
N TYR A 273 -26.06 -44.79 -29.38
CA TYR A 273 -24.66 -44.55 -29.76
C TYR A 273 -23.73 -44.79 -28.57
N ARG A 274 -22.68 -45.60 -28.79
CA ARG A 274 -21.72 -46.00 -27.76
C ARG A 274 -20.28 -45.97 -28.28
N ASP A 275 -19.34 -46.02 -27.33
CA ASP A 275 -17.90 -46.16 -27.59
C ASP A 275 -17.36 -45.08 -28.53
N ILE A 276 -17.71 -43.82 -28.25
CA ILE A 276 -17.38 -42.69 -29.12
C ILE A 276 -16.01 -42.16 -28.73
N VAL A 277 -15.06 -42.24 -29.66
CA VAL A 277 -13.71 -41.71 -29.50
C VAL A 277 -13.49 -40.65 -30.58
N ALA A 278 -13.44 -39.40 -30.17
CA ALA A 278 -13.12 -38.27 -31.04
C ALA A 278 -11.68 -37.82 -30.80
N LYS A 279 -10.82 -37.90 -31.82
CA LYS A 279 -9.44 -37.40 -31.78
C LYS A 279 -9.33 -36.15 -32.62
N LEU A 280 -8.76 -35.10 -32.05
CA LEU A 280 -8.48 -33.83 -32.71
C LEU A 280 -6.98 -33.61 -32.79
N ASN A 281 -6.46 -33.38 -33.99
CA ASN A 281 -5.06 -33.06 -34.24
C ASN A 281 -4.99 -31.75 -35.03
N GLY A 282 -4.22 -30.79 -34.52
CA GLY A 282 -3.98 -29.50 -35.16
C GLY A 282 -2.48 -29.25 -35.31
N GLU A 283 -1.98 -29.36 -36.54
CA GLU A 283 -0.63 -28.94 -36.87
C GLU A 283 -0.67 -27.43 -37.14
N SER A 284 -0.30 -26.63 -36.12
CA SER A 284 -0.16 -25.15 -36.19
C SER A 284 -1.43 -24.41 -36.62
N LEU A 285 -2.43 -24.39 -35.74
CA LEU A 285 -3.62 -23.57 -35.89
C LEU A 285 -3.32 -22.13 -35.44
N HIS A 286 -3.57 -21.16 -36.31
CA HIS A 286 -3.38 -19.74 -36.00
C HIS A 286 -4.71 -18.99 -36.12
N LEU A 287 -5.02 -18.17 -35.12
CA LEU A 287 -6.24 -17.36 -35.02
C LEU A 287 -5.85 -15.93 -34.64
N THR A 288 -6.41 -14.93 -35.30
CA THR A 288 -6.28 -13.55 -34.82
C THR A 288 -7.47 -13.23 -33.91
N LEU A 289 -7.18 -12.98 -32.64
CA LEU A 289 -8.17 -12.60 -31.65
C LEU A 289 -8.55 -11.12 -31.79
N PRO A 290 -9.83 -10.77 -31.62
CA PRO A 290 -10.30 -9.38 -31.72
C PRO A 290 -9.74 -8.50 -30.59
N GLU A 291 -9.62 -7.20 -30.85
CA GLU A 291 -9.14 -6.20 -29.89
C GLU A 291 -9.99 -6.15 -28.61
N THR A 292 -11.25 -6.58 -28.67
CA THR A 292 -12.18 -6.57 -27.53
C THR A 292 -11.70 -7.42 -26.35
N LEU A 293 -10.88 -8.44 -26.58
CA LEU A 293 -10.34 -9.30 -25.52
C LEU A 293 -9.23 -8.61 -24.71
N LEU A 294 -8.19 -8.14 -25.40
CA LEU A 294 -6.95 -7.67 -24.78
C LEU A 294 -6.76 -6.15 -24.84
N GLY A 295 -7.59 -5.43 -25.59
CA GLY A 295 -7.41 -4.01 -25.92
C GLY A 295 -6.44 -3.77 -27.10
N VAL A 296 -5.83 -4.84 -27.61
CA VAL A 296 -4.97 -4.88 -28.80
C VAL A 296 -5.24 -6.19 -29.55
N PRO A 297 -5.05 -6.26 -30.88
CA PRO A 297 -5.15 -7.53 -31.59
C PRO A 297 -4.02 -8.48 -31.15
N ALA A 298 -4.28 -9.77 -31.17
CA ALA A 298 -3.30 -10.78 -30.78
C ALA A 298 -3.46 -12.06 -31.60
N ASP A 299 -2.33 -12.67 -31.94
CA ASP A 299 -2.29 -13.94 -32.65
C ASP A 299 -2.19 -15.08 -31.64
N LEU A 300 -3.19 -15.96 -31.66
CA LEU A 300 -3.23 -17.20 -30.91
C LEU A 300 -2.77 -18.33 -31.81
N SER A 301 -1.66 -18.97 -31.47
CA SER A 301 -1.19 -20.21 -32.09
C SER A 301 -1.47 -21.39 -31.17
N VAL A 302 -2.10 -22.44 -31.70
CA VAL A 302 -2.40 -23.68 -31.01
C VAL A 302 -1.83 -24.84 -31.80
N SER A 303 -1.02 -25.68 -31.16
CA SER A 303 -0.49 -26.91 -31.74
C SER A 303 -0.67 -28.07 -30.78
N THR A 304 -1.17 -29.21 -31.27
CA THR A 304 -1.29 -30.42 -30.46
C THR A 304 0.02 -31.20 -30.47
N ASP A 305 0.61 -31.43 -29.31
CA ASP A 305 1.80 -32.27 -29.14
C ASP A 305 1.41 -33.76 -29.20
N THR A 306 0.26 -34.10 -28.61
CA THR A 306 -0.44 -35.36 -28.82
C THR A 306 -1.91 -35.07 -29.15
N PRO A 307 -2.56 -35.86 -30.02
CA PRO A 307 -3.95 -35.64 -30.38
C PRO A 307 -4.85 -35.55 -29.15
N ILE A 308 -5.76 -34.58 -29.14
CA ILE A 308 -6.75 -34.43 -28.09
C ILE A 308 -7.85 -35.47 -28.34
N GLU A 309 -7.82 -36.55 -27.55
CA GLU A 309 -8.78 -37.65 -27.57
C GLU A 309 -9.86 -37.42 -26.50
N LEU A 310 -11.11 -37.35 -26.95
CA LEU A 310 -12.32 -37.28 -26.15
C LEU A 310 -13.08 -38.60 -26.27
N SER A 311 -13.15 -39.34 -25.16
CA SER A 311 -13.94 -40.58 -25.08
C SER A 311 -15.28 -40.28 -24.42
N LEU A 312 -16.38 -40.57 -25.10
CA LEU A 312 -17.75 -40.43 -24.59
C LEU A 312 -18.42 -41.80 -24.50
N LYS A 313 -19.08 -42.04 -23.36
CA LYS A 313 -19.84 -43.26 -23.10
C LYS A 313 -21.22 -43.28 -23.79
N SER A 314 -21.81 -42.11 -23.99
CA SER A 314 -23.12 -41.90 -24.66
C SER A 314 -23.22 -40.47 -25.20
N LEU A 315 -24.00 -40.24 -26.27
CA LEU A 315 -24.32 -38.89 -26.79
C LEU A 315 -25.50 -38.23 -26.07
N GLU A 316 -26.44 -39.01 -25.55
CA GLU A 316 -27.67 -38.47 -24.96
C GLU A 316 -28.04 -39.20 -23.64
N PRO A 317 -27.83 -38.58 -22.46
CA PRO A 317 -27.06 -37.35 -22.28
C PRO A 317 -25.57 -37.57 -22.55
N ALA A 318 -24.86 -36.54 -23.00
CA ALA A 318 -23.43 -36.61 -23.23
C ALA A 318 -22.70 -36.99 -21.92
N ARG A 319 -21.96 -38.10 -21.93
CA ARG A 319 -21.19 -38.55 -20.76
C ARG A 319 -19.73 -38.75 -21.13
N THR A 320 -18.90 -37.80 -20.73
CA THR A 320 -17.44 -37.89 -20.89
C THR A 320 -16.87 -38.97 -20.00
N GLU A 321 -16.12 -39.90 -20.59
CA GLU A 321 -15.42 -40.98 -19.91
C GLU A 321 -13.95 -40.61 -19.68
N ALA A 322 -13.28 -40.08 -20.71
CA ALA A 322 -11.90 -39.64 -20.62
C ALA A 322 -11.62 -38.48 -21.57
N ILE A 323 -10.64 -37.65 -21.20
CA ILE A 323 -9.98 -36.68 -22.08
C ILE A 323 -8.48 -36.93 -21.94
N ALA A 324 -7.81 -37.18 -23.07
CA ALA A 324 -6.37 -37.42 -23.14
C ALA A 324 -5.76 -36.56 -24.27
N GLY A 325 -4.49 -36.18 -24.16
CA GLY A 325 -3.83 -35.30 -25.12
C GLY A 325 -3.05 -34.16 -24.46
N SER A 326 -2.24 -33.50 -25.27
CA SER A 326 -1.43 -32.35 -24.88
C SER A 326 -1.34 -31.34 -26.02
N ALA A 327 -1.35 -30.06 -25.67
CA ALA A 327 -1.28 -28.99 -26.64
C ALA A 327 -0.47 -27.82 -26.08
N THR A 328 0.25 -27.16 -26.98
CA THR A 328 0.96 -25.91 -26.73
C THR A 328 0.13 -24.74 -27.30
N LEU A 329 -0.08 -23.72 -26.48
CA LEU A 329 -0.79 -22.49 -26.83
C LEU A 329 0.15 -21.30 -26.66
N LYS A 330 0.29 -20.50 -27.72
CA LYS A 330 1.10 -19.28 -27.73
C LYS A 330 0.24 -18.09 -28.09
N LEU A 331 0.18 -17.09 -27.23
CA LEU A 331 -0.55 -15.84 -27.46
C LEU A 331 0.44 -14.70 -27.66
N THR A 332 0.44 -14.10 -28.85
CA THR A 332 1.39 -13.05 -29.23
C THR A 332 0.63 -11.77 -29.60
N PRO A 333 0.71 -10.70 -28.80
CA PRO A 333 0.16 -9.40 -29.17
C PRO A 333 0.77 -8.91 -30.50
N THR A 334 -0.03 -8.28 -31.35
CA THR A 334 0.44 -7.86 -32.67
C THR A 334 1.67 -6.94 -32.57
N GLY A 335 2.71 -7.25 -33.35
CA GLY A 335 3.97 -6.49 -33.38
C GLY A 335 5.01 -6.88 -32.32
N GLN A 336 4.76 -7.90 -31.51
CA GLN A 336 5.74 -8.42 -30.54
C GLN A 336 6.54 -9.62 -31.11
N PRO A 337 7.86 -9.72 -30.84
CA PRO A 337 8.70 -10.80 -31.35
C PRO A 337 8.61 -12.10 -30.55
N VAL A 338 8.02 -12.04 -29.35
CA VAL A 338 7.91 -13.17 -28.40
C VAL A 338 6.46 -13.26 -27.89
N PRO A 339 5.95 -14.47 -27.58
CA PRO A 339 4.61 -14.63 -27.05
C PRO A 339 4.50 -14.01 -25.66
N LEU A 340 3.37 -13.34 -25.39
CA LEU A 340 2.97 -12.91 -24.05
C LEU A 340 2.72 -14.11 -23.16
N LEU A 341 2.01 -15.11 -23.67
CA LEU A 341 1.68 -16.34 -22.95
C LEU A 341 2.19 -17.53 -23.76
N ASP A 342 3.04 -18.34 -23.16
CA ASP A 342 3.45 -19.64 -23.68
C ASP A 342 3.00 -20.72 -22.68
N LEU A 343 2.04 -21.55 -23.07
CA LEU A 343 1.31 -22.47 -22.21
C LEU A 343 1.35 -23.87 -22.80
N GLN A 344 1.79 -24.84 -22.01
CA GLN A 344 1.66 -26.26 -22.30
C GLN A 344 0.53 -26.85 -21.46
N THR A 345 -0.33 -27.63 -22.11
CA THR A 345 -1.47 -28.30 -21.48
C THR A 345 -1.27 -29.80 -21.53
N GLN A 346 -1.59 -30.48 -20.44
CA GLN A 346 -1.63 -31.93 -20.37
C GLN A 346 -2.92 -32.35 -19.68
N THR A 347 -3.63 -33.28 -20.30
CA THR A 347 -4.87 -33.80 -19.73
C THR A 347 -4.60 -35.06 -18.93
N ARG A 348 -5.28 -35.20 -17.80
CA ARG A 348 -5.17 -36.36 -16.92
C ARG A 348 -6.55 -36.90 -16.61
N SER A 349 -6.76 -38.17 -16.99
CA SER A 349 -8.00 -38.91 -16.72
C SER A 349 -7.62 -40.30 -16.20
N LYS A 350 -7.71 -40.51 -14.89
CA LYS A 350 -7.53 -41.83 -14.27
C LYS A 350 -8.61 -42.01 -13.19
N ASN A 351 -9.74 -42.63 -13.56
CA ASN A 351 -10.89 -42.95 -12.70
C ASN A 351 -11.60 -41.76 -11.97
N GLU A 352 -11.26 -40.51 -12.28
CA GLU A 352 -11.88 -39.28 -11.73
C GLU A 352 -12.39 -38.34 -12.85
N LYS A 353 -13.07 -37.23 -12.49
CA LYS A 353 -13.46 -36.18 -13.44
C LYS A 353 -12.22 -35.72 -14.24
N PRO A 354 -12.31 -35.55 -15.58
CA PRO A 354 -11.16 -35.13 -16.39
C PRO A 354 -10.61 -33.78 -15.91
N SER A 355 -9.28 -33.69 -15.86
CA SER A 355 -8.57 -32.49 -15.45
C SER A 355 -7.56 -32.06 -16.52
N ILE A 356 -7.41 -30.75 -16.66
CA ILE A 356 -6.42 -30.11 -17.53
C ILE A 356 -5.37 -29.52 -16.60
N GLU A 357 -4.17 -30.10 -16.61
CA GLU A 357 -2.98 -29.52 -15.99
C GLU A 357 -2.32 -28.59 -17.00
N VAL A 358 -1.86 -27.43 -16.53
CA VAL A 358 -1.21 -26.42 -17.36
C VAL A 358 0.11 -25.98 -16.75
N THR A 359 1.13 -25.78 -17.58
CA THR A 359 2.39 -25.14 -17.17
C THR A 359 2.75 -24.10 -18.21
N GLY A 360 3.28 -22.97 -17.79
CA GLY A 360 3.55 -21.92 -18.74
C GLY A 360 4.37 -20.77 -18.20
N THR A 361 4.64 -19.84 -19.10
CA THR A 361 5.37 -18.61 -18.82
C THR A 361 4.60 -17.43 -19.39
N LEU A 362 4.37 -16.43 -18.55
CA LEU A 362 3.89 -15.12 -18.94
C LEU A 362 5.11 -14.20 -19.13
N ASN A 363 5.45 -13.87 -20.38
CA ASN A 363 6.55 -12.96 -20.70
C ASN A 363 6.06 -11.52 -20.70
N LEU A 364 6.50 -10.76 -19.70
CA LEU A 364 5.99 -9.42 -19.47
C LEU A 364 6.52 -8.40 -20.49
N GLU A 365 7.64 -8.66 -21.16
CA GLU A 365 8.16 -7.74 -22.19
C GLU A 365 7.17 -7.55 -23.35
N ALA A 366 6.48 -8.63 -23.71
CA ALA A 366 5.41 -8.63 -24.72
C ALA A 366 4.13 -7.93 -24.25
N ALA A 367 4.01 -7.57 -22.97
CA ALA A 367 2.83 -6.89 -22.42
C ALA A 367 2.82 -5.37 -22.69
N SER A 368 3.89 -4.81 -23.26
CA SER A 368 4.03 -3.37 -23.50
C SER A 368 2.84 -2.74 -24.26
N PRO A 369 2.31 -3.34 -25.36
CA PRO A 369 1.16 -2.78 -26.08
C PRO A 369 -0.14 -2.82 -25.26
N LEU A 370 -0.29 -3.82 -24.38
CA LEU A 370 -1.46 -3.97 -23.51
C LEU A 370 -1.51 -2.83 -22.51
N LEU A 371 -0.40 -2.57 -21.82
CA LEU A 371 -0.30 -1.48 -20.84
C LEU A 371 -0.52 -0.09 -21.48
N ALA A 372 -0.21 0.05 -22.77
CA ALA A 372 -0.46 1.28 -23.53
C ALA A 372 -1.91 1.43 -24.01
N ALA A 373 -2.71 0.36 -24.04
CA ALA A 373 -4.06 0.43 -24.58
C ALA A 373 -5.03 1.20 -23.64
N PRO A 374 -6.00 1.96 -24.19
CA PRO A 374 -6.90 2.82 -23.39
C PRO A 374 -7.65 2.08 -22.28
N ARG A 375 -8.01 0.82 -22.52
CA ARG A 375 -8.66 -0.07 -21.55
C ARG A 375 -7.83 -0.21 -20.26
N TRP A 376 -6.54 -0.51 -20.41
CA TRP A 376 -5.64 -0.73 -19.29
C TRP A 376 -5.20 0.59 -18.65
N GLN A 377 -5.01 1.65 -19.45
CA GLN A 377 -4.71 3.00 -18.92
C GLN A 377 -5.83 3.54 -18.02
N LYS A 378 -7.10 3.29 -18.37
CA LYS A 378 -8.24 3.69 -17.54
C LYS A 378 -8.30 2.91 -16.23
N MET A 379 -7.97 1.62 -16.27
CA MET A 379 -7.94 0.76 -15.07
C MET A 379 -6.78 1.12 -14.13
N LEU A 380 -5.66 1.59 -14.69
CA LEU A 380 -4.45 1.99 -13.97
C LEU A 380 -4.31 3.51 -13.82
N ALA A 381 -5.41 4.27 -13.81
CA ALA A 381 -5.38 5.73 -13.86
C ALA A 381 -4.53 6.39 -12.75
N ALA A 382 -4.46 5.80 -11.55
CA ALA A 382 -3.65 6.30 -10.44
C ALA A 382 -2.14 6.02 -10.60
N LEU A 383 -1.76 4.99 -11.36
CA LEU A 383 -0.38 4.53 -11.50
C LEU A 383 -0.12 4.06 -12.93
N LYS A 384 0.48 4.94 -13.75
CA LYS A 384 0.84 4.60 -15.14
C LYS A 384 2.04 3.67 -15.13
N LEU A 385 1.82 2.42 -15.52
CA LEU A 385 2.87 1.40 -15.69
C LEU A 385 3.42 1.42 -17.12
N GLY A 386 4.70 1.17 -17.27
CA GLY A 386 5.37 1.06 -18.57
C GLY A 386 6.65 0.23 -18.49
N SER A 387 7.24 -0.06 -19.64
CA SER A 387 8.48 -0.87 -19.73
C SER A 387 8.42 -2.17 -18.90
N PRO A 388 7.38 -3.01 -19.10
CA PRO A 388 7.28 -4.29 -18.40
C PRO A 388 8.45 -5.20 -18.79
N SER A 389 8.94 -5.99 -17.85
CA SER A 389 10.11 -6.86 -18.03
C SER A 389 10.05 -8.08 -17.14
N GLY A 390 10.82 -9.12 -17.49
CA GLY A 390 10.85 -10.38 -16.76
C GLY A 390 9.79 -11.37 -17.22
N ALA A 391 9.75 -12.50 -16.53
CA ALA A 391 8.89 -13.63 -16.83
C ALA A 391 8.29 -14.21 -15.56
N VAL A 392 7.00 -14.53 -15.62
CA VAL A 392 6.28 -15.19 -14.53
C VAL A 392 5.98 -16.62 -14.95
N HIS A 393 6.59 -17.58 -14.26
CA HIS A 393 6.34 -18.99 -14.46
C HIS A 393 5.17 -19.43 -13.59
N PHE A 394 4.28 -20.26 -14.15
CA PHE A 394 3.12 -20.74 -13.42
C PHE A 394 2.81 -22.20 -13.77
N ALA A 395 2.15 -22.87 -12.84
CA ALA A 395 1.54 -24.17 -13.03
C ALA A 395 0.09 -24.12 -12.53
N GLY A 396 -0.80 -24.88 -13.14
CA GLY A 396 -2.20 -24.87 -12.73
C GLY A 396 -2.92 -26.15 -13.10
N MET A 397 -4.13 -26.27 -12.61
CA MET A 397 -5.02 -27.39 -12.92
C MET A 397 -6.46 -26.90 -12.89
N ALA A 398 -7.29 -27.37 -13.81
CA ALA A 398 -8.73 -27.16 -13.81
C ALA A 398 -9.46 -28.48 -14.05
N LYS A 399 -10.62 -28.67 -13.41
CA LYS A 399 -11.50 -29.81 -13.68
C LYS A 399 -12.52 -29.41 -14.74
N VAL A 400 -12.71 -30.28 -15.73
CA VAL A 400 -13.69 -30.08 -16.79
C VAL A 400 -15.02 -30.67 -16.34
N SER A 401 -16.08 -29.85 -16.39
CA SER A 401 -17.44 -30.31 -16.09
C SER A 401 -18.01 -31.10 -17.28
N PRO A 402 -18.80 -32.17 -17.05
CA PRO A 402 -19.45 -32.88 -18.13
C PRO A 402 -20.46 -31.97 -18.84
N LEU A 403 -20.48 -32.02 -20.17
CA LEU A 403 -21.47 -31.36 -21.03
C LEU A 403 -22.86 -31.89 -20.66
N ARG A 404 -23.62 -31.15 -19.85
CA ARG A 404 -25.01 -31.50 -19.52
C ARG A 404 -25.97 -30.76 -20.43
N ASP A 405 -27.05 -31.45 -20.74
CA ASP A 405 -28.17 -30.95 -21.53
C ASP A 405 -28.94 -29.91 -20.70
N ASP A 406 -28.68 -28.62 -20.95
CA ASP A 406 -29.67 -27.59 -20.65
C ASP A 406 -29.45 -26.35 -21.51
N ARG A 407 -30.55 -25.71 -21.90
CA ARG A 407 -30.64 -24.59 -22.86
C ARG A 407 -30.07 -23.26 -22.34
N ALA A 408 -29.13 -23.30 -21.39
CA ALA A 408 -28.49 -22.14 -20.78
C ALA A 408 -27.00 -22.07 -21.19
N LEU A 409 -26.70 -21.19 -22.15
CA LEU A 409 -25.34 -20.81 -22.60
C LEU A 409 -24.46 -20.15 -21.51
N HIS A 410 -24.82 -20.24 -20.24
CA HIS A 410 -24.16 -19.59 -19.09
C HIS A 410 -23.58 -20.55 -18.04
N GLN A 411 -23.58 -21.88 -18.25
CA GLN A 411 -22.99 -22.81 -17.29
C GLN A 411 -21.46 -22.85 -17.38
N SER A 412 -20.80 -22.91 -16.22
CA SER A 412 -19.34 -22.95 -16.10
C SER A 412 -18.76 -24.28 -16.62
N TRP A 413 -17.88 -24.20 -17.62
CA TRP A 413 -17.23 -25.37 -18.23
C TRP A 413 -15.96 -25.82 -17.48
N LEU A 414 -15.38 -24.94 -16.64
CA LEU A 414 -14.24 -25.23 -15.77
C LEU A 414 -14.58 -24.99 -14.30
N SER A 415 -14.20 -25.95 -13.45
CA SER A 415 -14.34 -25.86 -12.00
C SER A 415 -13.03 -26.20 -11.29
N ASN A 416 -12.88 -25.77 -10.04
CA ASN A 416 -11.69 -25.99 -9.22
C ASN A 416 -10.39 -25.60 -9.94
N ILE A 417 -10.37 -24.39 -10.50
CA ILE A 417 -9.19 -23.87 -11.15
C ILE A 417 -8.20 -23.48 -10.06
N THR A 418 -7.00 -24.03 -10.16
CA THR A 418 -5.85 -23.71 -9.31
C THR A 418 -4.75 -23.20 -10.22
N LEU A 419 -4.10 -22.10 -9.84
CA LEU A 419 -2.98 -21.52 -10.55
C LEU A 419 -1.93 -21.08 -9.53
N THR A 420 -0.78 -21.71 -9.55
CA THR A 420 0.36 -21.41 -8.70
C THR A 420 1.41 -20.65 -9.49
N LEU A 421 1.71 -19.42 -9.06
CA LEU A 421 2.89 -18.69 -9.53
C LEU A 421 4.13 -19.28 -8.86
N LEU A 422 5.12 -19.67 -9.65
CA LEU A 422 6.29 -20.41 -9.18
C LEU A 422 7.36 -19.46 -8.61
N PRO A 423 8.20 -19.94 -7.67
CA PRO A 423 9.35 -19.19 -7.16
C PRO A 423 10.30 -18.75 -8.27
N ASP A 424 11.06 -17.69 -8.00
CA ASP A 424 12.02 -17.05 -8.92
C ASP A 424 11.43 -16.36 -10.15
N SER A 425 10.10 -16.41 -10.31
CA SER A 425 9.36 -15.53 -11.22
C SER A 425 9.70 -14.06 -10.92
N ARG A 426 9.96 -13.27 -11.98
CA ARG A 426 10.32 -11.87 -11.87
C ARG A 426 9.40 -11.00 -12.71
N ALA A 427 8.99 -9.87 -12.16
CA ALA A 427 8.21 -8.86 -12.84
C ALA A 427 8.78 -7.47 -12.55
N GLY A 428 9.25 -6.79 -13.59
CA GLY A 428 9.80 -5.44 -13.50
C GLY A 428 8.94 -4.45 -14.26
N PHE A 429 8.63 -3.29 -13.67
CA PHE A 429 7.86 -2.22 -14.32
C PHE A 429 8.48 -0.86 -14.00
N SER A 430 8.50 0.03 -14.98
CA SER A 430 8.58 1.47 -14.71
C SER A 430 7.20 2.00 -14.33
N TYR A 431 7.13 2.95 -13.42
CA TYR A 431 5.88 3.55 -13.00
C TYR A 431 5.98 5.07 -12.98
N THR A 432 4.86 5.75 -13.23
CA THR A 432 4.67 7.18 -13.00
C THR A 432 3.32 7.38 -12.32
N ALA A 433 3.31 7.99 -11.14
CA ALA A 433 2.11 8.29 -10.39
C ALA A 433 1.68 9.75 -10.67
N GLU A 434 0.41 9.96 -11.02
CA GLU A 434 -0.19 11.30 -11.11
C GLU A 434 -0.51 11.81 -9.71
N LEU A 435 0.53 12.23 -9.00
CA LEU A 435 0.42 12.84 -7.68
C LEU A 435 0.15 14.35 -7.81
N GLN A 436 -0.63 14.91 -6.88
CA GLN A 436 -0.79 16.36 -6.76
C GLN A 436 0.59 17.04 -6.59
N GLN A 437 0.72 18.25 -7.16
CA GLN A 437 1.87 19.11 -6.90
C GLN A 437 2.03 19.26 -5.37
N ASP A 438 3.25 19.02 -4.88
CA ASP A 438 3.64 19.06 -3.46
C ASP A 438 3.09 17.97 -2.52
N SER A 439 2.53 16.86 -3.03
CA SER A 439 2.23 15.70 -2.18
C SER A 439 3.48 15.17 -1.43
N PRO A 440 3.34 14.55 -0.24
CA PRO A 440 4.48 13.94 0.46
C PRO A 440 5.28 12.98 -0.42
N ALA A 441 4.61 12.13 -1.19
CA ALA A 441 5.27 11.17 -2.08
C ALA A 441 6.07 11.84 -3.22
N SER A 442 5.60 12.98 -3.76
CA SER A 442 6.35 13.72 -4.78
C SER A 442 7.59 14.41 -4.19
N GLN A 443 7.54 14.87 -2.94
CA GLN A 443 8.65 15.48 -2.21
C GLN A 443 9.80 14.50 -1.89
N PHE A 444 9.48 13.22 -1.68
CA PHE A 444 10.48 12.14 -1.58
C PHE A 444 10.91 11.59 -2.95
N GLY A 445 10.37 12.12 -4.05
CA GLY A 445 10.71 11.68 -5.39
C GLY A 445 10.10 10.37 -5.83
N TRP A 446 9.09 9.87 -5.13
CA TRP A 446 8.46 8.58 -5.39
C TRP A 446 7.39 8.64 -6.50
N HIS A 447 7.25 9.79 -7.18
CA HIS A 447 6.29 9.99 -8.27
C HIS A 447 6.64 9.22 -9.56
N LYS A 448 7.90 8.78 -9.71
CA LYS A 448 8.36 8.00 -10.86
C LYS A 448 9.51 7.11 -10.44
N GLY A 449 9.61 5.91 -11.01
CA GLY A 449 10.69 4.98 -10.70
C GLY A 449 10.55 3.64 -11.41
N LYS A 450 11.29 2.65 -10.91
CA LYS A 450 11.20 1.23 -11.31
C LYS A 450 10.83 0.38 -10.11
N VAL A 451 10.02 -0.64 -10.32
CA VAL A 451 9.68 -1.67 -9.33
C VAL A 451 10.06 -3.01 -9.91
N ASP A 452 10.92 -3.75 -9.21
CA ASP A 452 11.24 -5.13 -9.49
C ASP A 452 10.60 -6.03 -8.44
N ILE A 453 9.83 -7.02 -8.87
CA ILE A 453 9.11 -7.97 -8.02
C ILE A 453 9.70 -9.35 -8.26
N ARG A 454 10.05 -10.07 -7.20
CA ARG A 454 10.50 -11.46 -7.24
C ARG A 454 9.64 -12.31 -6.33
N ILE A 455 9.02 -13.35 -6.89
CA ILE A 455 8.24 -14.32 -6.13
C ILE A 455 9.21 -15.22 -5.38
N ALA A 456 9.24 -15.12 -4.04
CA ALA A 456 10.14 -15.89 -3.19
C ALA A 456 9.51 -17.22 -2.72
N LYS A 457 8.19 -17.23 -2.52
CA LYS A 457 7.41 -18.45 -2.26
C LYS A 457 6.23 -18.51 -3.23
N PRO A 458 5.75 -19.73 -3.58
CA PRO A 458 4.66 -19.87 -4.53
C PRO A 458 3.44 -19.05 -4.11
N VAL A 459 2.74 -18.46 -5.08
CA VAL A 459 1.48 -17.74 -4.86
C VAL A 459 0.34 -18.53 -5.46
N ASN A 460 -0.61 -18.99 -4.65
CA ASN A 460 -1.72 -19.83 -5.13
C ASN A 460 -2.96 -18.99 -5.40
N LEU A 461 -3.48 -19.09 -6.62
CA LEU A 461 -4.76 -18.54 -7.03
C LEU A 461 -5.76 -19.69 -7.19
N GLN A 462 -6.96 -19.52 -6.63
CA GLN A 462 -8.05 -20.48 -6.71
C GLN A 462 -9.32 -19.80 -7.23
N ILE A 463 -9.99 -20.45 -8.18
CA ILE A 463 -11.27 -20.01 -8.74
C ILE A 463 -12.21 -21.22 -8.72
N ALA A 464 -13.30 -21.13 -7.96
CA ALA A 464 -14.21 -22.26 -7.76
C ALA A 464 -14.91 -22.67 -9.07
N GLU A 465 -15.46 -21.70 -9.79
CA GLU A 465 -16.13 -21.86 -11.08
C GLU A 465 -15.77 -20.68 -11.98
N TRP A 466 -15.54 -20.92 -13.27
CA TRP A 466 -15.20 -19.86 -14.23
C TRP A 466 -16.41 -19.40 -15.04
N PRO A 467 -16.69 -18.08 -15.15
CA PRO A 467 -16.05 -16.98 -14.43
C PRO A 467 -16.55 -16.89 -12.97
N GLY A 468 -15.68 -16.47 -12.04
CA GLY A 468 -16.01 -16.38 -10.61
C GLY A 468 -14.92 -15.68 -9.78
N ASP A 469 -15.12 -15.63 -8.46
CA ASP A 469 -14.23 -14.94 -7.52
C ASP A 469 -12.83 -15.58 -7.47
N ILE A 470 -11.81 -14.75 -7.34
CA ILE A 470 -10.41 -15.18 -7.27
C ILE A 470 -9.95 -15.13 -5.81
N GLN A 471 -9.57 -16.28 -5.27
CA GLN A 471 -8.89 -16.36 -3.98
C GLN A 471 -7.39 -16.49 -4.19
N ILE A 472 -6.61 -15.60 -3.59
CA ILE A 472 -5.15 -15.64 -3.58
C ILE A 472 -4.73 -16.03 -2.17
N THR A 473 -4.00 -17.12 -2.02
CA THR A 473 -3.55 -17.61 -0.71
C THR A 473 -2.09 -18.00 -0.79
N GLU A 474 -1.40 -17.91 0.35
CA GLU A 474 0.00 -18.27 0.53
C GLU A 474 0.92 -17.55 -0.45
N GLY A 475 1.70 -16.57 0.01
CA GLY A 475 2.58 -15.85 -0.91
C GLY A 475 3.69 -15.12 -0.18
N THR A 476 4.86 -15.10 -0.81
CA THR A 476 5.94 -14.20 -0.41
C THR A 476 6.55 -13.58 -1.65
N ALA A 477 6.56 -12.26 -1.71
CA ALA A 477 7.17 -11.50 -2.79
C ALA A 477 8.17 -10.50 -2.21
N ALA A 478 9.37 -10.49 -2.76
CA ALA A 478 10.36 -9.44 -2.52
C ALA A 478 10.18 -8.37 -3.59
N LEU A 479 10.07 -7.10 -3.19
CA LEU A 479 9.94 -5.98 -4.09
C LEU A 479 11.12 -5.04 -3.85
N GLN A 480 11.62 -4.47 -4.93
CA GLN A 480 12.67 -3.49 -4.91
C GLN A 480 12.18 -2.28 -5.68
N LEU A 481 11.91 -1.19 -4.97
CA LEU A 481 11.54 0.09 -5.56
C LEU A 481 12.79 0.95 -5.72
N THR A 482 13.03 1.44 -6.94
CA THR A 482 14.12 2.35 -7.27
C THR A 482 13.53 3.66 -7.80
N PRO A 483 13.49 4.74 -6.98
CA PRO A 483 12.97 6.04 -7.41
C PRO A 483 13.80 6.69 -8.52
N ASP A 484 13.16 7.49 -9.39
CA ASP A 484 13.84 8.19 -10.47
C ASP A 484 14.78 9.28 -9.92
N GLY A 485 16.06 9.19 -10.27
CA GLY A 485 17.14 10.05 -9.76
C GLY A 485 17.64 9.73 -8.33
N GLY A 486 17.12 8.69 -7.67
CA GLY A 486 17.56 8.25 -6.33
C GLY A 486 18.64 7.17 -6.39
N LYS A 487 19.61 7.20 -5.45
CA LYS A 487 20.61 6.13 -5.28
C LYS A 487 20.13 4.99 -4.35
N ALA A 488 19.14 5.23 -3.51
CA ALA A 488 18.69 4.28 -2.50
C ALA A 488 17.50 3.46 -3.02
N ALA A 489 17.70 2.15 -3.15
CA ALA A 489 16.61 1.21 -3.39
C ALA A 489 15.86 0.96 -2.07
N ILE A 490 14.54 0.94 -2.14
CA ILE A 490 13.67 0.55 -1.04
C ILE A 490 13.36 -0.93 -1.24
N ALA A 491 13.84 -1.77 -0.34
CA ALA A 491 13.50 -3.18 -0.33
C ALA A 491 12.24 -3.38 0.50
N SER A 492 11.28 -4.12 -0.03
CA SER A 492 10.13 -4.58 0.73
C SER A 492 9.88 -6.06 0.54
N GLU A 493 9.25 -6.67 1.53
CA GLU A 493 8.85 -8.06 1.51
C GLU A 493 7.37 -8.13 1.90
N LEU A 494 6.57 -8.67 0.98
CA LEU A 494 5.19 -9.03 1.25
C LEU A 494 5.16 -10.50 1.67
N GLN A 495 4.50 -10.79 2.80
CA GLN A 495 4.34 -12.13 3.36
C GLN A 495 2.88 -12.37 3.68
N GLN A 496 2.47 -13.64 3.73
CA GLN A 496 1.12 -14.06 4.13
C GLN A 496 0.01 -13.33 3.35
N VAL A 497 0.18 -13.24 2.03
CA VAL A 497 -0.84 -12.64 1.14
C VAL A 497 -2.06 -13.55 1.10
N ASP A 498 -3.19 -13.03 1.57
CA ASP A 498 -4.50 -13.66 1.49
C ASP A 498 -5.49 -12.63 0.92
N CYS A 499 -5.98 -12.83 -0.29
CA CYS A 499 -6.90 -11.93 -0.96
C CYS A 499 -8.12 -12.67 -1.52
N THR A 500 -9.29 -12.06 -1.42
CA THR A 500 -10.49 -12.44 -2.17
C THR A 500 -10.85 -11.28 -3.09
N ILE A 501 -10.78 -11.51 -4.40
CA ILE A 501 -11.14 -10.54 -5.44
C ILE A 501 -12.51 -10.93 -5.99
N ALA A 502 -13.53 -10.16 -5.61
CA ALA A 502 -14.92 -10.25 -6.05
C ALA A 502 -15.44 -8.84 -6.40
N GLU A 503 -16.76 -8.59 -6.30
CA GLU A 503 -17.30 -7.21 -6.37
C GLU A 503 -16.67 -6.27 -5.32
N GLU A 504 -16.35 -6.82 -4.14
CA GLU A 504 -15.55 -6.20 -3.10
C GLU A 504 -14.23 -6.97 -2.99
N THR A 505 -13.10 -6.28 -3.15
CA THR A 505 -11.78 -6.91 -2.95
C THR A 505 -11.39 -6.78 -1.48
N ARG A 506 -11.05 -7.90 -0.84
CA ARG A 506 -10.52 -7.94 0.53
C ARG A 506 -9.15 -8.60 0.52
N CYS A 507 -8.18 -8.00 1.17
CA CYS A 507 -6.83 -8.52 1.24
C CYS A 507 -6.26 -8.36 2.64
N ALA A 508 -5.53 -9.36 3.11
CA ALA A 508 -4.72 -9.34 4.32
C ALA A 508 -3.28 -9.70 3.94
N LEU A 509 -2.31 -8.92 4.40
CA LEU A 509 -0.89 -9.15 4.12
C LEU A 509 0.01 -8.59 5.22
N LYS A 510 1.22 -9.16 5.34
CA LYS A 510 2.32 -8.60 6.12
C LYS A 510 3.28 -7.87 5.21
N LEU A 511 3.58 -6.62 5.55
CA LEU A 511 4.51 -5.78 4.83
C LEU A 511 5.72 -5.47 5.71
N GLN A 512 6.90 -5.78 5.19
CA GLN A 512 8.18 -5.35 5.74
C GLN A 512 8.85 -4.43 4.72
N VAL A 513 9.32 -3.27 5.15
CA VAL A 513 10.04 -2.31 4.31
C VAL A 513 11.33 -1.93 4.99
N ALA A 514 12.42 -1.87 4.25
CA ALA A 514 13.71 -1.38 4.72
C ALA A 514 14.42 -0.58 3.63
N ALA A 515 15.14 0.45 4.02
CA ALA A 515 16.06 1.17 3.15
C ALA A 515 17.30 1.60 3.94
N ASP A 516 18.42 1.83 3.25
CA ASP A 516 19.64 2.33 3.90
C ASP A 516 19.51 3.82 4.28
N LYS A 517 18.87 4.60 3.40
CA LYS A 517 18.74 6.04 3.54
C LYS A 517 17.57 6.57 2.71
N ILE A 518 16.78 7.48 3.28
CA ILE A 518 15.77 8.28 2.57
C ILE A 518 16.15 9.75 2.74
N ASP A 519 16.32 10.45 1.62
CA ASP A 519 16.58 11.88 1.57
C ASP A 519 15.38 12.61 0.97
N HIS A 520 15.00 13.72 1.60
CA HIS A 520 13.99 14.62 1.05
C HIS A 520 14.58 15.46 -0.09
N LYS A 521 13.87 15.64 -1.21
CA LYS A 521 14.45 16.30 -2.40
C LYS A 521 14.78 17.79 -2.19
N SER A 522 13.98 18.49 -1.38
CA SER A 522 14.06 19.94 -1.22
C SER A 522 14.40 20.42 0.20
N SER A 523 14.64 19.52 1.15
CA SER A 523 14.93 19.89 2.56
C SER A 523 16.17 19.16 3.05
N THR A 524 16.71 19.60 4.20
CA THR A 524 17.83 18.94 4.87
C THR A 524 17.43 17.66 5.59
N LEU A 525 16.17 17.20 5.45
CA LEU A 525 15.66 16.00 6.10
C LEU A 525 16.30 14.74 5.50
N THR A 526 16.98 14.01 6.36
CA THR A 526 17.55 12.69 6.07
C THR A 526 17.08 11.69 7.12
N ILE A 527 16.69 10.50 6.68
CA ILE A 527 16.33 9.35 7.52
C ILE A 527 17.28 8.19 7.19
N ARG A 528 18.02 7.68 8.18
CA ARG A 528 18.98 6.57 8.02
C ARG A 528 18.43 5.28 8.60
N GLU A 529 18.66 4.19 7.86
CA GLU A 529 18.18 2.83 8.17
C GLU A 529 16.68 2.75 8.55
N PRO A 530 15.75 3.41 7.81
CA PRO A 530 14.34 3.27 8.10
C PRO A 530 13.87 1.83 7.87
N LYS A 531 13.11 1.31 8.84
CA LYS A 531 12.43 0.01 8.76
C LYS A 531 10.97 0.17 9.16
N LEU A 532 10.07 -0.46 8.42
CA LEU A 532 8.65 -0.52 8.70
C LEU A 532 8.21 -1.99 8.71
N HIS A 533 7.52 -2.40 9.77
CA HIS A 533 6.79 -3.65 9.83
C HIS A 533 5.31 -3.33 10.06
N THR A 534 4.40 -3.94 9.30
CA THR A 534 2.96 -3.76 9.50
C THR A 534 2.17 -4.95 8.96
N GLN A 535 1.03 -5.25 9.57
CA GLN A 535 -0.01 -6.09 8.98
C GLN A 535 -1.06 -5.18 8.37
N LEU A 536 -1.33 -5.32 7.09
CA LEU A 536 -2.30 -4.52 6.35
C LEU A 536 -3.47 -5.41 5.94
N ASP A 537 -4.64 -5.09 6.47
CA ASP A 537 -5.91 -5.57 5.93
C ASP A 537 -6.53 -4.42 5.11
N PHE A 538 -6.93 -4.65 3.87
CA PHE A 538 -7.58 -3.63 3.07
C PHE A 538 -8.80 -4.15 2.31
N THR A 539 -9.77 -3.26 2.16
CA THR A 539 -11.01 -3.48 1.43
C THR A 539 -11.15 -2.42 0.34
N LEU A 540 -11.43 -2.85 -0.88
CA LEU A 540 -11.72 -1.98 -2.03
C LEU A 540 -13.14 -2.27 -2.54
N GLN A 541 -14.00 -1.25 -2.57
CA GLN A 541 -15.34 -1.32 -3.14
C GLN A 541 -15.66 -0.03 -3.89
N ALA A 542 -15.80 -0.11 -5.22
CA ALA A 542 -15.93 1.07 -6.09
C ALA A 542 -14.81 2.11 -5.82
N ASN A 543 -15.16 3.34 -5.44
CA ASN A 543 -14.21 4.42 -5.11
C ASN A 543 -13.88 4.53 -3.61
N ARG A 544 -14.37 3.61 -2.76
CA ARG A 544 -14.09 3.62 -1.32
C ARG A 544 -13.03 2.59 -0.98
N GLN A 545 -12.07 3.01 -0.15
CA GLN A 545 -11.03 2.13 0.36
C GLN A 545 -10.99 2.20 1.88
N ARG A 546 -10.87 1.04 2.53
CA ARG A 546 -10.67 0.93 3.97
C ARG A 546 -9.37 0.15 4.19
N TRP A 547 -8.50 0.68 5.02
CA TRP A 547 -7.17 0.16 5.31
C TRP A 547 -7.07 0.03 6.83
N GLU A 548 -6.74 -1.15 7.30
CA GLU A 548 -6.52 -1.45 8.70
C GLU A 548 -5.07 -1.91 8.87
N LEU A 549 -4.27 -1.12 9.58
CA LEU A 549 -2.88 -1.45 9.87
C LEU A 549 -2.79 -1.96 11.31
N ARG A 550 -2.29 -3.17 11.51
CA ARG A 550 -2.11 -3.79 12.82
C ARG A 550 -0.63 -4.02 13.10
N GLN A 551 -0.25 -3.93 14.36
CA GLN A 551 1.12 -4.19 14.82
C GLN A 551 2.18 -3.40 14.03
N SER A 552 1.87 -2.13 13.75
CA SER A 552 2.73 -1.29 12.93
C SER A 552 3.89 -0.76 13.76
N ALA A 553 5.12 -0.99 13.29
CA ALA A 553 6.32 -0.48 13.91
C ALA A 553 7.22 0.15 12.85
N PHE A 554 7.50 1.43 13.00
CA PHE A 554 8.49 2.17 12.24
C PHE A 554 9.71 2.44 13.13
N THR A 555 10.91 2.21 12.60
CA THR A 555 12.16 2.52 13.30
C THR A 555 13.13 3.19 12.35
N ALA A 556 13.96 4.10 12.86
CA ALA A 556 15.03 4.73 12.12
C ALA A 556 16.23 4.94 13.04
N ARG A 557 17.42 4.60 12.56
CA ARG A 557 18.66 4.78 13.34
C ARG A 557 18.97 6.24 13.61
N GLN A 558 18.72 7.09 12.60
CA GLN A 558 18.94 8.52 12.72
C GLN A 558 17.97 9.30 11.83
N ILE A 559 17.39 10.36 12.38
CA ILE A 559 16.61 11.36 11.65
C ILE A 559 17.28 12.71 11.89
N SER A 560 17.64 13.44 10.83
CA SER A 560 18.30 14.74 10.94
C SER A 560 17.62 15.78 10.06
N ARG A 561 17.37 16.97 10.60
CA ARG A 561 16.83 18.13 9.86
C ARG A 561 17.20 19.43 10.57
N ASP A 562 17.70 20.41 9.84
CA ASP A 562 17.88 21.80 10.30
C ASP A 562 18.53 21.93 11.70
N GLY A 563 19.59 21.16 11.97
CA GLY A 563 20.32 21.16 13.25
C GLY A 563 19.69 20.32 14.37
N ILE A 564 18.52 19.72 14.13
CA ILE A 564 17.90 18.73 15.01
C ILE A 564 18.35 17.34 14.57
N GLU A 565 18.89 16.57 15.51
CA GLU A 565 19.28 15.16 15.31
C GLU A 565 18.51 14.28 16.30
N VAL A 566 17.88 13.22 15.79
CA VAL A 566 17.20 12.19 16.59
C VAL A 566 17.86 10.85 16.31
N GLU A 567 18.32 10.16 17.34
CA GLU A 567 18.93 8.83 17.30
C GLU A 567 17.96 7.76 17.84
N ASP A 568 18.00 6.57 17.23
CA ASP A 568 17.17 5.40 17.55
C ASP A 568 15.68 5.74 17.71
N PHE A 569 15.13 6.41 16.71
CA PHE A 569 13.71 6.73 16.67
C PHE A 569 12.88 5.47 16.45
N SER A 570 11.84 5.28 17.25
CA SER A 570 10.82 4.25 17.02
C SER A 570 9.43 4.81 17.22
N PHE A 571 8.52 4.43 16.33
CA PHE A 571 7.09 4.68 16.40
C PHE A 571 6.37 3.34 16.30
N SER A 572 5.50 3.02 17.25
CA SER A 572 4.73 1.78 17.25
C SER A 572 3.28 2.03 17.58
N THR A 573 2.38 1.32 16.90
CA THR A 573 0.93 1.37 17.11
C THR A 573 0.33 -0.01 16.96
N THR A 574 -0.67 -0.33 17.79
CA THR A 574 -1.33 -1.64 17.79
C THR A 574 -2.33 -1.76 16.64
N HIS A 575 -3.00 -0.66 16.31
CA HIS A 575 -4.06 -0.60 15.31
C HIS A 575 -4.22 0.83 14.78
N VAL A 576 -4.34 0.95 13.46
CA VAL A 576 -4.69 2.18 12.75
C VAL A 576 -5.76 1.85 11.74
N GLU A 577 -6.90 2.53 11.81
CA GLU A 577 -7.96 2.42 10.83
C GLU A 577 -7.94 3.67 9.95
N CYS A 578 -7.72 3.50 8.65
CA CYS A 578 -7.75 4.55 7.65
C CYS A 578 -8.88 4.29 6.64
N THR A 579 -9.71 5.30 6.40
CA THR A 579 -10.71 5.30 5.33
C THR A 579 -10.35 6.36 4.30
N LEU A 580 -10.34 5.97 3.02
CA LEU A 580 -10.15 6.87 1.88
C LEU A 580 -11.46 6.90 1.07
N ALA A 581 -12.10 8.05 1.07
CA ALA A 581 -13.27 8.33 0.24
C ALA A 581 -13.00 9.59 -0.59
N ASP A 582 -13.17 9.50 -1.91
CA ASP A 582 -12.98 10.61 -2.85
C ASP A 582 -11.62 11.32 -2.73
N GLY A 583 -10.57 10.59 -2.35
CA GLY A 583 -9.20 11.12 -2.23
C GLY A 583 -8.83 11.73 -0.87
N ASN A 584 -9.75 11.80 0.09
CA ASN A 584 -9.52 12.37 1.42
C ASN A 584 -9.32 11.27 2.47
N PRO A 585 -8.09 11.01 2.95
CA PRO A 585 -7.83 10.05 4.00
C PRO A 585 -8.26 10.56 5.38
N ALA A 586 -8.95 9.71 6.14
CA ALA A 586 -9.20 9.87 7.56
C ALA A 586 -8.66 8.63 8.29
N CYS A 587 -7.73 8.81 9.23
CA CYS A 587 -7.07 7.74 9.98
C CYS A 587 -7.25 7.93 11.48
N ASN A 588 -7.59 6.87 12.19
CA ASN A 588 -7.75 6.87 13.64
C ASN A 588 -6.84 5.80 14.25
N SER A 589 -6.26 6.09 15.41
CA SER A 589 -5.50 5.11 16.19
C SER A 589 -5.71 5.34 17.69
N PRO A 590 -6.07 4.29 18.45
CA PRO A 590 -6.41 4.44 19.86
C PRO A 590 -5.18 4.75 20.72
N GLU A 591 -4.06 4.10 20.45
CA GLU A 591 -2.82 4.27 21.21
C GLU A 591 -1.62 4.12 20.27
N SER A 592 -0.62 4.98 20.46
CA SER A 592 0.67 4.89 19.78
C SER A 592 1.79 5.36 20.70
N ILE A 593 2.99 4.82 20.52
CA ILE A 593 4.15 5.15 21.33
C ILE A 593 5.27 5.56 20.40
N THR A 594 5.88 6.71 20.69
CA THR A 594 7.11 7.18 20.05
C THR A 594 8.22 7.18 21.08
N SER A 595 9.41 6.69 20.74
CA SER A 595 10.60 6.80 21.60
C SER A 595 11.85 7.14 20.82
N PHE A 596 12.82 7.71 21.52
CA PHE A 596 14.12 8.10 20.97
C PHE A 596 15.19 8.01 22.06
N SER A 597 16.36 7.48 21.71
CA SER A 597 17.49 7.38 22.65
C SER A 597 18.13 8.74 22.88
N LYS A 598 18.10 9.61 21.88
CA LYS A 598 18.66 10.95 21.94
C LYS A 598 18.05 11.86 20.90
N LEU A 599 17.57 13.02 21.32
CA LEU A 599 17.21 14.17 20.50
C LEU A 599 18.18 15.28 20.88
N LYS A 600 18.84 15.91 19.91
CA LYS A 600 19.82 16.97 20.14
C LYS A 600 19.57 18.16 19.23
N ASN A 601 19.69 19.36 19.80
CA ASN A 601 19.84 20.61 19.06
C ASN A 601 21.02 21.42 19.66
N GLU A 602 21.13 22.71 19.31
CA GLU A 602 22.22 23.58 19.81
C GLU A 602 22.16 23.85 21.33
N GLU A 603 20.97 23.87 21.93
CA GLU A 603 20.75 24.31 23.31
C GLU A 603 20.48 23.16 24.30
N MET A 604 20.04 22.00 23.82
CA MET A 604 19.59 20.89 24.65
C MET A 604 19.75 19.50 24.02
N THR A 605 19.76 18.51 24.91
CA THR A 605 19.55 17.10 24.57
C THR A 605 18.38 16.53 25.35
N ALA A 606 17.59 15.66 24.72
CA ALA A 606 16.49 14.95 25.34
C ALA A 606 16.50 13.45 25.02
N SER A 607 15.88 12.62 25.85
CA SER A 607 15.68 11.18 25.61
C SER A 607 14.40 10.71 26.29
N GLY A 608 13.70 9.73 25.74
CA GLY A 608 12.53 9.14 26.40
C GLY A 608 11.48 8.64 25.43
N ALA A 609 10.24 8.52 25.91
CA ALA A 609 9.10 8.10 25.13
C ALA A 609 7.90 9.05 25.30
N VAL A 610 7.02 9.07 24.31
CA VAL A 610 5.75 9.78 24.29
C VAL A 610 4.66 8.83 23.80
N ARG A 611 3.69 8.56 24.66
CA ARG A 611 2.43 7.88 24.31
C ARG A 611 1.45 8.92 23.77
N PHE A 612 0.79 8.59 22.68
CA PHE A 612 -0.29 9.33 22.06
C PHE A 612 -1.56 8.50 22.16
N ASP A 613 -2.61 9.10 22.71
CA ASP A 613 -3.93 8.51 22.87
C ASP A 613 -4.91 9.22 21.93
N ASP A 614 -5.88 8.46 21.40
CA ASP A 614 -6.97 8.95 20.54
C ASP A 614 -6.46 9.80 19.37
N MET A 615 -5.50 9.28 18.61
CA MET A 615 -4.99 9.96 17.42
C MET A 615 -6.05 9.97 16.32
N HIS A 616 -6.41 11.16 15.86
CA HIS A 616 -7.30 11.35 14.72
C HIS A 616 -6.56 12.20 13.70
N PHE A 617 -6.40 11.68 12.49
CA PHE A 617 -5.81 12.37 11.35
C PHE A 617 -6.85 12.47 10.24
N ARG A 618 -6.96 13.64 9.61
CA ARG A 618 -7.83 13.86 8.46
C ARG A 618 -7.13 14.78 7.48
N LEU A 619 -7.26 14.48 6.19
CA LEU A 619 -6.83 15.37 5.12
C LEU A 619 -8.07 15.83 4.35
N ASP A 620 -8.24 17.14 4.23
CA ASP A 620 -9.40 17.78 3.60
C ASP A 620 -8.91 18.87 2.65
N ASP A 621 -9.05 18.69 1.33
CA ASP A 621 -8.59 19.65 0.31
C ASP A 621 -7.14 20.14 0.54
N SER A 622 -6.22 19.21 0.82
CA SER A 622 -4.80 19.46 1.15
C SER A 622 -4.52 20.12 2.50
N GLN A 623 -5.53 20.34 3.36
CA GLN A 623 -5.34 20.78 4.75
C GLN A 623 -5.25 19.56 5.67
N SER A 624 -4.11 19.42 6.36
CA SER A 624 -3.93 18.37 7.36
C SER A 624 -4.58 18.76 8.69
N GLN A 625 -5.32 17.84 9.29
CA GLN A 625 -5.85 17.97 10.64
C GLN A 625 -5.37 16.78 11.46
N PHE A 626 -4.76 17.04 12.62
CA PHE A 626 -4.35 16.00 13.55
C PHE A 626 -4.72 16.39 14.96
N THR A 627 -5.35 15.50 15.73
CA THR A 627 -5.62 15.70 17.15
C THR A 627 -5.24 14.47 17.95
N SER A 628 -4.63 14.68 19.12
CA SER A 628 -4.30 13.59 20.04
C SER A 628 -4.08 14.12 21.45
N SER A 629 -4.33 13.29 22.46
CA SER A 629 -3.80 13.50 23.80
C SER A 629 -2.44 12.81 23.91
N TYR A 630 -1.52 13.31 24.72
CA TYR A 630 -0.22 12.68 24.88
C TYR A 630 0.26 12.66 26.32
N ARG A 631 1.13 11.71 26.63
CA ARG A 631 1.86 11.60 27.90
C ARG A 631 3.28 11.12 27.64
N SER A 632 4.28 11.75 28.26
CA SER A 632 5.66 11.29 28.19
C SER A 632 5.97 10.26 29.27
N ASP A 633 6.81 9.29 28.93
CA ASP A 633 7.32 8.25 29.81
C ASP A 633 8.86 8.35 29.84
N ASN A 634 9.44 8.48 31.04
CA ASN A 634 10.90 8.60 31.29
C ASN A 634 11.62 9.65 30.43
N LEU A 635 10.97 10.80 30.21
CA LEU A 635 11.57 11.89 29.47
C LEU A 635 12.65 12.56 30.30
N LYS A 636 13.84 12.73 29.73
CA LYS A 636 14.99 13.38 30.35
C LYS A 636 15.44 14.52 29.45
N PHE A 637 15.68 15.69 30.04
CA PHE A 637 16.22 16.86 29.37
C PHE A 637 17.52 17.28 30.03
N THR A 638 18.50 17.66 29.21
CA THR A 638 19.74 18.30 29.64
C THR A 638 19.98 19.56 28.82
N ALA A 639 20.11 20.71 29.48
CA ALA A 639 20.39 22.00 28.84
C ALA A 639 21.91 22.29 28.77
N GLN A 640 22.30 23.28 27.96
CA GLN A 640 23.70 23.69 27.71
C GLN A 640 24.52 24.05 28.98
N GLY A 641 23.88 24.26 30.14
CA GLY A 641 24.53 24.49 31.44
C GLY A 641 24.72 23.25 32.33
N GLY A 642 24.42 22.04 31.82
CA GLY A 642 24.44 20.80 32.61
C GLY A 642 23.21 20.58 33.49
N TYR A 643 22.22 21.48 33.40
CA TYR A 643 20.95 21.38 34.11
C TYR A 643 20.15 20.20 33.60
N ARG A 644 19.73 19.32 34.50
CA ARG A 644 19.02 18.08 34.19
C ARG A 644 17.62 18.09 34.80
N LEU A 645 16.62 17.75 33.99
CA LEU A 645 15.21 17.71 34.34
C LEU A 645 14.62 16.38 33.84
N GLU A 646 13.85 15.68 34.67
CA GLU A 646 13.13 14.46 34.26
C GLU A 646 11.61 14.68 34.36
N PRO A 647 10.99 15.39 33.38
CA PRO A 647 9.59 15.77 33.49
C PRO A 647 8.66 14.66 32.97
N VAL A 648 7.47 14.58 33.59
CA VAL A 648 6.28 13.96 33.01
C VAL A 648 5.47 15.07 32.34
N LEU A 649 5.41 15.03 31.01
CA LEU A 649 4.57 15.90 30.20
C LEU A 649 3.27 15.20 29.88
N SER A 650 2.14 15.87 30.03
CA SER A 650 0.85 15.36 29.54
C SER A 650 0.00 16.48 28.99
N GLY A 651 -0.74 16.24 27.92
CA GLY A 651 -1.44 17.33 27.26
C GLY A 651 -2.30 16.91 26.09
N LYS A 652 -2.77 17.92 25.35
CA LYS A 652 -3.47 17.77 24.07
C LYS A 652 -2.72 18.50 22.99
N LEU A 653 -2.73 17.92 21.79
CA LEU A 653 -2.10 18.45 20.59
C LEU A 653 -3.14 18.57 19.48
N ASN A 654 -3.10 19.67 18.73
CA ASN A 654 -3.95 19.90 17.57
C ASN A 654 -3.13 20.55 16.45
N LEU A 655 -3.10 19.92 15.29
CA LEU A 655 -2.60 20.46 14.03
C LEU A 655 -3.79 20.81 13.14
N ASN A 656 -3.79 22.01 12.58
CA ASN A 656 -4.74 22.41 11.53
C ASN A 656 -3.98 23.19 10.44
N GLY A 657 -3.92 22.61 9.24
CA GLY A 657 -3.02 23.03 8.17
C GLY A 657 -1.57 22.88 8.64
N ASN A 658 -0.86 24.00 8.74
CA ASN A 658 0.54 24.05 9.16
C ASN A 658 0.71 24.65 10.57
N ARG A 659 -0.40 24.85 11.30
CA ARG A 659 -0.40 25.42 12.65
C ARG A 659 -0.63 24.33 13.69
N LEU A 660 0.38 24.09 14.50
CA LEU A 660 0.35 23.23 15.65
C LEU A 660 -0.02 24.05 16.90
N ARG A 661 -0.90 23.52 17.74
CA ARG A 661 -1.29 24.10 19.03
C ARG A 661 -1.31 22.99 20.06
N GLY A 662 -0.95 23.33 21.29
CA GLY A 662 -1.00 22.38 22.38
C GLY A 662 -1.24 23.04 23.72
N GLU A 663 -1.78 22.24 24.63
CA GLU A 663 -1.84 22.56 26.05
C GLU A 663 -1.16 21.42 26.79
N ASN A 664 -0.30 21.73 27.75
CA ASN A 664 0.46 20.73 28.47
C ASN A 664 0.56 21.05 29.95
N GLN A 665 0.54 20.00 30.75
CA GLN A 665 0.98 19.95 32.13
C GLN A 665 2.38 19.36 32.14
N LEU A 666 3.26 19.95 32.93
CA LEU A 666 4.61 19.48 33.20
C LEU A 666 4.70 19.23 34.69
N GLN A 667 5.08 18.02 35.06
CA GLN A 667 5.44 17.66 36.43
C GLN A 667 6.89 17.22 36.47
N ALA A 668 7.71 17.85 37.30
CA ALA A 668 9.09 17.43 37.54
C ALA A 668 9.41 17.62 39.03
N GLY A 669 9.54 16.52 39.77
CA GLY A 669 9.62 16.57 41.23
C GLY A 669 8.42 17.31 41.84
N SER A 670 8.68 18.42 42.53
CA SER A 670 7.66 19.30 43.13
C SER A 670 7.15 20.39 42.18
N LEU A 671 7.78 20.56 41.01
CA LEU A 671 7.39 21.57 40.02
C LEU A 671 6.19 21.09 39.22
N ASN A 672 5.09 21.83 39.31
CA ASN A 672 3.89 21.63 38.47
C ASN A 672 3.64 22.88 37.64
N ALA A 673 3.78 22.77 36.33
CA ALA A 673 3.56 23.88 35.41
C ALA A 673 2.50 23.54 34.35
N ARG A 674 1.77 24.55 33.92
CA ARG A 674 0.86 24.50 32.78
C ARG A 674 1.40 25.41 31.69
N ALA A 675 1.34 24.96 30.45
CA ALA A 675 1.69 25.79 29.30
C ALA A 675 0.69 25.60 28.17
N GLN A 676 0.42 26.69 27.46
CA GLN A 676 -0.31 26.71 26.20
C GLN A 676 0.63 27.24 25.14
N TRP A 677 0.70 26.57 24.00
CA TRP A 677 1.65 26.91 22.97
C TRP A 677 1.09 26.76 21.57
N ARG A 678 1.69 27.50 20.63
CA ARG A 678 1.41 27.42 19.20
C ARG A 678 2.71 27.48 18.42
N HIS A 679 2.75 26.75 17.31
CA HIS A 679 3.87 26.68 16.41
C HIS A 679 3.38 26.64 14.96
N ASP A 680 4.08 27.33 14.09
CA ASP A 680 3.84 27.39 12.65
C ASP A 680 4.97 26.61 11.94
N LEU A 681 4.61 25.51 11.30
CA LEU A 681 5.55 24.55 10.72
C LEU A 681 6.28 25.09 9.47
N ASP A 682 5.71 26.07 8.77
CA ASP A 682 6.32 26.66 7.57
C ASP A 682 7.41 27.65 7.93
N THR A 683 7.13 28.49 8.93
CA THR A 683 8.04 29.54 9.36
C THR A 683 8.99 29.09 10.48
N ALA A 684 8.74 27.92 11.06
CA ALA A 684 9.40 27.41 12.26
C ALA A 684 9.29 28.37 13.47
N LYS A 685 8.24 29.20 13.52
CA LYS A 685 8.01 30.18 14.59
C LYS A 685 6.92 29.72 15.55
N GLY A 686 7.02 30.10 16.81
CA GLY A 686 6.02 29.77 17.82
C GLY A 686 6.08 30.63 19.06
N ASN A 687 5.11 30.42 19.95
CA ASN A 687 5.14 30.97 21.30
C ASN A 687 4.44 30.06 22.29
N ALA A 688 4.79 30.24 23.56
CA ALA A 688 4.22 29.54 24.70
C ALA A 688 3.92 30.55 25.81
N GLU A 689 2.77 30.39 26.45
CA GLU A 689 2.44 31.03 27.71
C GLU A 689 2.45 29.94 28.79
N PHE A 690 3.19 30.16 29.87
CA PHE A 690 3.32 29.18 30.94
C PHE A 690 3.01 29.78 32.30
N THR A 691 2.57 28.94 33.23
CA THR A 691 2.37 29.24 34.65
C THR A 691 2.84 28.06 35.47
N LEU A 692 3.79 28.31 36.36
CA LEU A 692 4.22 27.41 37.43
C LEU A 692 3.29 27.65 38.63
N GLU A 693 2.61 26.60 39.07
CA GLU A 693 1.77 26.65 40.26
C GLU A 693 2.62 26.93 41.51
N PRO A 694 2.04 27.47 42.60
CA PRO A 694 2.81 27.71 43.82
C PRO A 694 3.50 26.44 44.32
N VAL A 695 4.83 26.44 44.26
CA VAL A 695 5.67 25.34 44.75
C VAL A 695 6.15 25.74 46.13
N LYS A 696 5.99 24.84 47.11
CA LYS A 696 6.55 25.00 48.46
C LYS A 696 7.76 24.09 48.58
N PHE A 697 8.91 24.67 48.92
CA PHE A 697 10.14 23.91 49.16
C PHE A 697 10.29 23.56 50.64
N SER A 698 11.04 22.50 50.89
CA SER A 698 11.47 22.07 52.23
C SER A 698 12.80 21.34 52.10
N GLN A 699 13.49 21.09 53.22
CA GLN A 699 14.75 20.33 53.20
C GLN A 699 14.58 18.90 52.62
N GLN A 700 13.37 18.34 52.67
CA GLN A 700 13.05 17.02 52.10
C GLN A 700 12.64 17.09 50.61
N GLN A 701 12.29 18.28 50.12
CA GLN A 701 11.86 18.53 48.75
C GLN A 701 12.48 19.85 48.25
N PRO A 702 13.81 19.93 48.16
CA PRO A 702 14.47 21.11 47.63
C PRO A 702 14.29 21.21 46.11
N LEU A 703 14.64 22.35 45.53
CA LEU A 703 14.57 22.55 44.08
C LEU A 703 15.48 21.58 43.32
N SER A 704 16.62 21.19 43.90
CA SER A 704 17.58 20.25 43.30
C SER A 704 17.02 18.85 43.04
N GLU A 705 16.00 18.40 43.78
CA GLU A 705 15.26 17.16 43.50
C GLU A 705 14.47 17.25 42.19
N SER A 706 14.09 18.46 41.78
CA SER A 706 13.36 18.70 40.53
C SER A 706 14.30 19.07 39.38
N VAL A 707 15.34 19.87 39.64
CA VAL A 707 16.30 20.35 38.65
C VAL A 707 17.72 20.16 39.16
N ALA A 708 18.40 19.13 38.66
CA ALA A 708 19.77 18.84 39.06
C ALA A 708 20.77 19.77 38.36
N GLY A 709 21.88 20.10 39.05
CA GLY A 709 22.98 20.90 38.51
C GLY A 709 22.81 22.42 38.65
N LEU A 710 21.80 22.90 39.38
CA LEU A 710 21.68 24.32 39.71
C LEU A 710 22.78 24.75 40.69
N PRO A 711 23.38 25.94 40.53
CA PRO A 711 24.39 26.46 41.45
C PRO A 711 23.81 26.85 42.81
N LEU A 712 22.53 27.20 42.87
CA LEU A 712 21.79 27.59 44.05
C LEU A 712 20.58 26.69 44.21
N ASP A 713 20.32 26.23 45.43
CA ASP A 713 19.21 25.35 45.74
C ASP A 713 18.21 26.01 46.69
N LEU A 714 16.92 25.90 46.39
CA LEU A 714 15.85 26.41 47.25
C LEU A 714 15.38 25.30 48.18
N VAL A 715 15.54 25.49 49.48
CA VAL A 715 15.28 24.48 50.51
C VAL A 715 14.13 24.86 51.45
N ALA A 716 13.56 26.06 51.31
CA ALA A 716 12.32 26.48 51.98
C ALA A 716 11.62 27.63 51.21
N GLY A 717 10.41 27.95 51.65
CA GLY A 717 9.59 29.05 51.10
C GLY A 717 8.77 28.65 49.88
N THR A 718 8.26 29.65 49.17
CA THR A 718 7.39 29.44 48.01
C THR A 718 7.89 30.13 46.75
N LEU A 719 7.78 29.44 45.62
CA LEU A 719 8.11 29.94 44.29
C LEU A 719 6.86 29.88 43.40
N THR A 720 6.60 30.96 42.69
CA THR A 720 5.64 31.01 41.58
C THR A 720 6.31 31.63 40.38
N ALA A 721 5.94 31.19 39.18
CA ALA A 721 6.44 31.79 37.96
C ALA A 721 5.36 31.80 36.87
N ALA A 722 5.39 32.80 35.99
CA ALA A 722 4.55 32.83 34.80
C ALA A 722 5.22 33.69 33.73
N GLY A 723 5.03 33.34 32.47
CA GLY A 723 5.70 34.05 31.39
C GLY A 723 5.19 33.73 30.01
N LYS A 724 5.69 34.48 29.03
CA LYS A 724 5.49 34.26 27.60
C LYS A 724 6.85 34.14 26.94
N LEU A 725 7.03 33.08 26.18
CA LEU A 725 8.25 32.77 25.44
C LEU A 725 7.92 32.62 23.96
N SER A 726 8.85 32.99 23.08
CA SER A 726 8.74 32.82 21.63
C SER A 726 9.97 32.09 21.09
N TRP A 727 9.79 31.37 19.98
CA TRP A 727 10.90 30.74 19.26
C TRP A 727 10.76 30.97 17.74
N PRO A 728 11.87 31.19 17.00
CA PRO A 728 13.16 31.61 17.55
C PRO A 728 12.96 32.89 18.40
N GLN A 729 13.75 33.08 19.44
CA GLN A 729 13.48 34.12 20.45
C GLN A 729 13.31 35.49 19.79
N THR A 730 12.17 36.13 20.03
CA THR A 730 11.84 37.45 19.47
C THR A 730 11.61 38.49 20.57
N GLN A 731 11.53 39.76 20.17
CA GLN A 731 11.24 40.85 21.09
C GLN A 731 9.87 40.65 21.76
N GLY A 732 9.82 40.79 23.08
CA GLY A 732 8.55 40.76 23.85
C GLY A 732 8.36 39.56 24.78
N ASP A 733 9.31 38.62 24.81
CA ASP A 733 9.32 37.56 25.81
C ASP A 733 9.42 38.15 27.22
N ASN A 734 8.71 37.54 28.17
CA ASN A 734 8.67 37.98 29.55
C ASN A 734 8.56 36.81 30.52
N ILE A 735 9.17 36.96 31.69
CA ILE A 735 9.09 35.99 32.79
C ILE A 735 8.91 36.77 34.07
N ASN A 736 7.88 36.40 34.83
CA ASN A 736 7.66 36.87 36.19
C ASN A 736 7.95 35.71 37.14
N VAL A 737 8.77 35.96 38.16
CA VAL A 737 9.09 35.00 39.22
C VAL A 737 8.84 35.68 40.56
N THR A 738 8.12 35.03 41.46
CA THR A 738 7.94 35.52 42.83
C THR A 738 8.47 34.48 43.80
N LEU A 739 9.38 34.91 44.67
CA LEU A 739 9.88 34.16 45.81
C LEU A 739 9.31 34.79 47.07
N ASN A 740 8.66 33.99 47.90
CA ASN A 740 8.21 34.43 49.23
C ASN A 740 8.85 33.55 50.30
N ASP A 741 9.50 34.21 51.24
CA ASP A 741 10.09 33.59 52.44
C ASP A 741 11.01 32.40 52.09
N ALA A 742 11.78 32.56 50.99
CA ALA A 742 12.61 31.49 50.47
C ALA A 742 13.91 31.36 51.26
N ALA A 743 14.32 30.11 51.50
CA ALA A 743 15.65 29.79 51.96
C ALA A 743 16.47 29.21 50.80
N ALA A 744 17.62 29.78 50.54
CA ALA A 744 18.50 29.44 49.43
C ALA A 744 19.88 29.04 49.93
N VAL A 745 20.44 27.95 49.40
CA VAL A 745 21.77 27.44 49.73
C VAL A 745 22.68 27.55 48.52
N TYR A 746 23.90 28.05 48.73
CA TYR A 746 24.96 28.18 47.73
C TYR A 746 26.31 27.79 48.35
N GLY A 747 26.83 26.62 47.98
CA GLY A 747 28.01 26.05 48.65
C GLY A 747 27.77 25.92 50.16
N ASP A 748 28.70 26.45 50.96
CA ASP A 748 28.59 26.45 52.43
C ASP A 748 27.84 27.68 52.98
N SER A 749 27.27 28.51 52.10
CA SER A 749 26.54 29.74 52.46
C SER A 749 25.04 29.56 52.27
N PHE A 750 24.24 30.28 53.05
CA PHE A 750 22.80 30.25 52.91
C PHE A 750 22.15 31.60 53.19
N ALA A 751 20.97 31.81 52.60
CA ALA A 751 20.12 32.97 52.82
C ALA A 751 18.72 32.52 53.25
N THR A 752 18.12 33.23 54.19
CA THR A 752 16.77 32.98 54.72
C THR A 752 15.89 34.23 54.57
N GLY A 753 14.57 34.03 54.52
CA GLY A 753 13.60 35.12 54.38
C GLY A 753 13.71 35.87 53.05
N VAL A 754 14.17 35.21 51.98
CA VAL A 754 14.33 35.84 50.67
C VAL A 754 12.95 36.15 50.09
N GLN A 755 12.69 37.44 49.86
CA GLN A 755 11.45 37.95 49.31
C GLN A 755 11.74 38.86 48.11
N THR A 756 11.23 38.48 46.95
CA THR A 756 11.40 39.29 45.75
C THR A 756 10.42 38.90 44.64
N ARG A 757 10.19 39.84 43.73
CA ARG A 757 9.47 39.63 42.48
C ARG A 757 10.34 40.06 41.32
N PHE A 758 10.83 39.10 40.54
CA PHE A 758 11.54 39.38 39.31
C PHE A 758 10.55 39.50 38.15
N ALA A 759 10.58 40.62 37.43
CA ALA A 759 9.87 40.77 36.16
C ALA A 759 10.90 41.04 35.06
N LEU A 760 11.27 39.98 34.35
CA LEU A 760 12.22 39.97 33.25
C LEU A 760 11.50 40.15 31.92
N ILE A 761 12.09 40.95 31.04
CA ILE A 761 11.65 41.13 29.65
C ILE A 761 12.86 40.99 28.73
N LYS A 762 12.61 40.61 27.48
CA LYS A 762 13.64 40.52 26.45
C LYS A 762 13.29 41.42 25.27
N PRO A 763 13.69 42.70 25.30
CA PRO A 763 13.39 43.64 24.22
C PRO A 763 14.36 43.51 23.04
N GLU A 764 15.55 42.92 23.24
CA GLU A 764 16.56 42.62 22.21
C GLU A 764 17.14 41.21 22.46
N GLU A 765 18.46 41.01 22.34
CA GLU A 765 19.10 39.70 22.54
C GLU A 765 19.21 39.28 24.01
N ASN A 766 19.16 40.24 24.93
CA ASN A 766 19.42 40.02 26.36
C ASN A 766 18.16 40.17 27.22
N TRP A 767 18.05 39.30 28.22
CA TRP A 767 17.07 39.44 29.30
C TRP A 767 17.46 40.60 30.21
N ILE A 768 16.49 41.45 30.55
CA ILE A 768 16.64 42.59 31.44
C ILE A 768 15.50 42.64 32.44
N THR A 769 15.70 43.34 33.56
CA THR A 769 14.58 43.69 34.44
C THR A 769 13.75 44.80 33.81
N SER A 770 12.43 44.61 33.75
CA SER A 770 11.48 45.64 33.27
C SER A 770 11.52 46.95 34.06
N LYS A 771 11.88 46.85 35.34
CA LYS A 771 12.12 47.95 36.30
C LYS A 771 12.98 47.43 37.45
N PRO A 772 13.61 48.30 38.25
CA PRO A 772 14.29 47.87 39.47
C PRO A 772 13.34 47.09 40.39
N GLN A 773 13.77 45.91 40.82
CA GLN A 773 12.97 44.97 41.61
C GLN A 773 13.41 45.00 43.08
N PRO A 774 12.51 45.23 44.04
CA PRO A 774 12.87 45.18 45.45
C PRO A 774 13.25 43.74 45.85
N VAL A 775 14.30 43.63 46.65
CA VAL A 775 14.76 42.39 47.26
C VAL A 775 14.93 42.63 48.75
N ARG A 776 14.36 41.73 49.55
CA ARG A 776 14.58 41.64 50.99
C ARG A 776 15.14 40.26 51.31
N ILE A 777 16.12 40.19 52.19
CA ILE A 777 16.68 38.94 52.73
C ILE A 777 16.80 39.16 54.24
N ASP A 778 16.26 38.26 55.04
CA ASP A 778 16.27 38.42 56.49
C ASP A 778 17.66 38.13 57.07
N THR A 779 18.33 37.08 56.60
CA THR A 779 19.72 36.78 56.94
C THR A 779 20.45 36.15 55.75
N LEU A 780 21.69 36.58 55.51
CA LEU A 780 22.67 35.91 54.66
C LEU A 780 23.84 35.49 55.56
N ASP A 781 24.10 34.19 55.63
CA ASP A 781 25.23 33.65 56.39
C ASP A 781 26.30 33.12 55.42
N VAL A 782 27.46 33.79 55.46
CA VAL A 782 28.68 33.44 54.70
C VAL A 782 29.83 33.06 55.66
N GLY A 783 29.49 32.62 56.88
CA GLY A 783 30.39 32.46 58.02
C GLY A 783 30.25 33.58 59.05
N LEU A 784 29.70 34.73 58.63
CA LEU A 784 29.24 35.82 59.49
C LEU A 784 27.82 36.23 59.06
N PRO A 785 26.87 36.39 60.00
CA PRO A 785 25.49 36.72 59.65
C PRO A 785 25.36 38.20 59.25
N VAL A 786 24.90 38.45 58.03
CA VAL A 786 24.45 39.76 57.53
C VAL A 786 22.92 39.76 57.58
N LYS A 787 22.30 40.71 58.30
CA LYS A 787 20.86 40.71 58.58
C LYS A 787 20.13 41.88 57.93
N ASP A 788 18.81 41.77 57.80
CA ASP A 788 17.90 42.81 57.27
C ASP A 788 18.41 43.46 55.97
N ILE A 789 18.76 42.63 54.99
CA ILE A 789 19.34 43.06 53.73
C ILE A 789 18.23 43.54 52.80
N GLN A 790 18.35 44.78 52.33
CA GLN A 790 17.37 45.41 51.45
C GLN A 790 18.09 46.15 50.32
N PHE A 791 17.67 45.90 49.08
CA PHE A 791 18.16 46.61 47.90
C PHE A 791 17.14 46.55 46.76
N THR A 792 17.37 47.32 45.70
CA THR A 792 16.66 47.17 44.42
C THR A 792 17.60 46.61 43.36
N LEU A 793 17.23 45.48 42.76
CA LEU A 793 17.99 44.81 41.72
C LEU A 793 17.58 45.29 40.33
N SER A 794 18.52 45.62 39.48
CA SER A 794 18.29 45.79 38.04
C SER A 794 19.31 45.01 37.20
N LEU A 795 18.86 44.49 36.06
CA LEU A 795 19.70 43.89 35.03
C LEU A 795 19.44 44.65 33.74
N ASP A 796 20.49 45.16 33.09
CA ASP A 796 20.38 45.98 31.89
C ASP A 796 20.85 45.29 30.60
N GLN A 797 20.75 45.99 29.46
CA GLN A 797 21.15 45.47 28.14
C GLN A 797 22.65 45.19 28.02
N LYS A 798 23.48 45.87 28.82
CA LYS A 798 24.92 45.61 28.88
C LYS A 798 25.25 44.36 29.71
N GLN A 799 24.23 43.72 30.29
CA GLN A 799 24.35 42.64 31.25
C GLN A 799 25.06 43.09 32.53
N GLU A 800 24.77 44.32 32.98
CA GLU A 800 25.17 44.82 34.28
C GLU A 800 24.08 44.52 35.32
N LEU A 801 24.47 43.78 36.37
CA LEU A 801 23.65 43.51 37.54
C LEU A 801 23.91 44.60 38.58
N ARG A 802 22.91 45.45 38.86
CA ARG A 802 23.03 46.57 39.81
C ARG A 802 22.17 46.34 41.04
N PHE A 803 22.80 46.38 42.21
CA PHE A 803 22.16 46.37 43.52
C PHE A 803 22.15 47.79 44.06
N GLU A 804 21.05 48.51 43.87
CA GLU A 804 20.92 49.90 44.24
C GLU A 804 20.38 50.05 45.66
N LYS A 805 20.85 51.09 46.37
CA LYS A 805 20.41 51.44 47.73
C LYS A 805 20.52 50.28 48.72
N LEU A 806 21.60 49.50 48.62
CA LEU A 806 21.88 48.38 49.52
C LEU A 806 21.98 48.88 50.96
N ARG A 807 21.24 48.24 51.85
CA ARG A 807 21.30 48.41 53.30
C ARG A 807 21.25 47.04 53.95
N ALA A 808 22.04 46.86 55.00
CA ALA A 808 22.05 45.66 55.81
C ALA A 808 22.62 45.95 57.20
N GLU A 809 22.48 45.00 58.11
CA GLU A 809 23.10 45.00 59.42
C GLU A 809 24.23 43.96 59.47
N LEU A 810 25.38 44.36 59.98
CA LEU A 810 26.55 43.47 60.13
C LEU A 810 27.26 43.83 61.44
N LEU A 811 27.53 42.84 62.28
CA LEU A 811 28.31 42.99 63.53
C LEU A 811 27.81 44.15 64.42
N GLY A 812 26.49 44.29 64.55
CA GLY A 812 25.82 45.33 65.34
C GLY A 812 25.80 46.73 64.71
N GLY A 813 26.42 46.91 63.54
CA GLY A 813 26.43 48.16 62.77
C GLY A 813 25.64 48.05 61.47
N LYS A 814 25.86 49.01 60.57
CA LYS A 814 25.14 49.16 59.28
C LYS A 814 26.09 49.06 58.10
N LEU A 815 25.75 48.22 57.14
CA LEU A 815 26.38 48.14 55.82
C LEU A 815 25.51 48.87 54.80
N GLN A 816 26.10 49.77 54.01
CA GLN A 816 25.40 50.57 53.01
C GLN A 816 26.19 50.70 51.72
N SER A 817 25.51 50.72 50.58
CA SER A 817 26.08 51.07 49.28
C SER A 817 25.04 51.78 48.41
N GLU A 818 25.43 52.84 47.71
CA GLU A 818 24.53 53.52 46.75
C GLU A 818 24.21 52.60 45.57
N ALA A 819 25.23 51.91 45.06
CA ALA A 819 25.11 50.89 44.02
C ALA A 819 26.31 49.93 44.08
N LEU A 820 26.02 48.63 44.11
CA LEU A 820 26.98 47.59 43.73
C LEU A 820 26.70 47.17 42.30
N VAL A 821 27.70 47.17 41.43
CA VAL A 821 27.53 46.83 40.01
C VAL A 821 28.43 45.66 39.65
N TRP A 822 27.85 44.62 39.06
CA TRP A 822 28.56 43.45 38.56
C TRP A 822 28.34 43.30 37.06
N SER A 823 29.41 43.04 36.29
CA SER A 823 29.26 42.69 34.86
C SER A 823 29.14 41.18 34.71
N LEU A 824 28.05 40.67 34.14
CA LEU A 824 27.93 39.25 33.81
C LEU A 824 28.85 38.84 32.64
N LYS A 825 29.39 39.83 31.90
CA LYS A 825 30.47 39.63 30.92
C LYS A 825 31.85 39.58 31.58
N GLY A 826 31.92 39.85 32.88
CA GLY A 826 33.13 39.84 33.69
C GLY A 826 34.02 41.09 33.54
N GLU A 827 33.49 42.17 32.99
CA GLU A 827 34.19 43.44 32.92
C GLU A 827 34.35 44.07 34.31
N GLU A 828 35.43 44.81 34.51
CA GLU A 828 35.70 45.51 35.78
C GLU A 828 34.61 46.54 36.09
N ARG A 829 34.10 46.51 37.31
CA ARG A 829 33.18 47.52 37.85
C ARG A 829 33.63 47.95 39.23
N ARG A 830 33.54 49.26 39.50
CA ARG A 830 33.93 49.86 40.79
C ARG A 830 32.68 50.26 41.57
N SER A 831 32.69 50.04 42.86
CA SER A 831 31.59 50.35 43.76
C SER A 831 32.15 50.77 45.13
N LEU A 832 31.35 51.43 45.96
CA LEU A 832 31.75 51.80 47.31
C LEU A 832 30.80 51.16 48.32
N VAL A 833 31.37 50.48 49.31
CA VAL A 833 30.64 49.97 50.48
C VAL A 833 31.08 50.78 51.70
N LEU A 834 30.10 51.26 52.45
CA LEU A 834 30.29 51.94 53.73
C LEU A 834 29.82 51.01 54.84
N LEU A 835 30.69 50.71 55.79
CA LEU A 835 30.31 50.03 57.01
C LEU A 835 30.41 51.03 58.15
N ASN A 836 29.29 51.33 58.81
CA ASN A 836 29.25 52.28 59.90
C ASN A 836 28.89 51.55 61.19
N GLU A 837 29.43 52.01 62.31
CA GLU A 837 29.05 51.51 63.63
C GLU A 837 29.37 50.02 63.88
N ILE A 838 30.39 49.47 63.20
CA ILE A 838 30.78 48.07 63.33
C ILE A 838 31.40 47.81 64.71
N SER A 839 30.81 46.88 65.47
CA SER A 839 31.25 46.56 66.83
C SER A 839 32.35 45.50 66.84
N LEU A 840 33.54 45.86 67.32
CA LEU A 840 34.62 44.90 67.53
C LEU A 840 34.28 43.83 68.57
N ARG A 841 33.36 44.13 69.50
CA ARG A 841 32.88 43.17 70.50
C ARG A 841 32.05 42.08 69.85
N GLU A 842 31.18 42.47 68.92
CA GLU A 842 30.36 41.51 68.18
C GLU A 842 31.26 40.67 67.26
N LEU A 843 32.26 41.26 66.60
CA LEU A 843 33.24 40.51 65.81
C LEU A 843 33.99 39.46 66.64
N ALA A 844 34.50 39.83 67.82
CA ALA A 844 35.19 38.89 68.70
C ALA A 844 34.27 37.75 69.18
N ARG A 845 32.98 38.03 69.38
CA ARG A 845 31.98 37.02 69.74
C ARG A 845 31.67 36.07 68.58
N GLU A 846 31.40 36.60 67.39
CA GLU A 846 31.05 35.80 66.21
C GLU A 846 32.22 34.93 65.71
N THR A 847 33.46 35.35 65.97
CA THR A 847 34.68 34.60 65.61
C THR A 847 35.14 33.61 66.69
N GLU A 848 34.41 33.49 67.80
CA GLU A 848 34.71 32.56 68.91
C GLU A 848 36.16 32.63 69.41
N ALA A 849 36.76 33.82 69.40
CA ALA A 849 38.17 33.98 69.68
C ALA A 849 38.47 33.84 71.19
N GLU A 850 38.87 32.65 71.65
CA GLU A 850 39.10 32.36 73.07
C GLU A 850 40.18 33.23 73.73
N ASN A 851 41.22 33.60 72.96
CA ASN A 851 42.39 34.32 73.45
C ASN A 851 42.41 35.81 73.07
N PHE A 852 41.37 36.31 72.40
CA PHE A 852 41.30 37.68 71.89
C PHE A 852 39.98 38.34 72.26
N ALA A 853 40.05 39.50 72.91
CA ALA A 853 38.89 40.33 73.19
C ALA A 853 39.12 41.74 72.69
N ALA A 854 38.18 42.26 71.91
CA ALA A 854 38.22 43.60 71.36
C ALA A 854 36.93 44.35 71.63
N THR A 855 37.03 45.65 71.87
CA THR A 855 35.90 46.57 72.00
C THR A 855 36.21 47.86 71.27
N GLY A 856 35.17 48.60 70.89
CA GLY A 856 35.27 49.80 70.09
C GLY A 856 34.34 49.72 68.88
N ILE A 857 34.06 50.88 68.30
CA ILE A 857 33.16 51.03 67.16
C ILE A 857 33.96 51.53 65.97
N LEU A 858 33.87 50.83 64.84
CA LEU A 858 34.59 51.13 63.62
C LEU A 858 33.66 51.65 62.52
N ASP A 859 34.15 52.62 61.75
CA ASP A 859 33.61 53.01 60.45
C ASP A 859 34.65 52.64 59.37
N LEU A 860 34.19 52.02 58.28
CA LEU A 860 35.01 51.57 57.17
C LEU A 860 34.46 52.11 55.84
N LYS A 861 35.37 52.48 54.94
CA LYS A 861 35.07 52.76 53.54
C LYS A 861 35.82 51.76 52.68
N ILE A 862 35.08 50.98 51.90
CA ILE A 862 35.58 49.85 51.12
C ILE A 862 35.30 50.08 49.64
N PRO A 863 36.26 50.64 48.87
CA PRO A 863 36.18 50.69 47.41
C PRO A 863 36.33 49.28 46.85
N LEU A 864 35.26 48.75 46.30
CA LEU A 864 35.16 47.40 45.76
C LEU A 864 35.35 47.43 44.25
N ILE A 865 36.12 46.48 43.72
CA ILE A 865 36.29 46.23 42.31
C ILE A 865 35.83 44.80 42.05
N THR A 866 34.95 44.61 41.06
CA THR A 866 34.43 43.29 40.69
C THR A 866 34.83 42.98 39.26
N SER A 867 35.45 41.83 39.03
CA SER A 867 35.90 41.37 37.71
C SER A 867 35.71 39.85 37.54
N ARG A 868 36.19 39.26 36.45
CA ARG A 868 36.26 37.78 36.28
C ARG A 868 37.11 37.10 37.35
N GLU A 869 38.08 37.80 37.91
CA GLU A 869 39.02 37.26 38.91
C GLU A 869 38.41 37.25 40.32
N GLY A 870 37.31 37.97 40.53
CA GLY A 870 36.59 38.04 41.79
C GLY A 870 36.45 39.47 42.30
N ILE A 871 36.50 39.60 43.62
CA ILE A 871 36.42 40.87 44.33
C ILE A 871 37.83 41.34 44.68
N THR A 872 38.11 42.61 44.44
CA THR A 872 39.31 43.31 44.92
C THR A 872 38.90 44.53 45.74
N ILE A 873 39.64 44.83 46.80
CA ILE A 873 39.55 46.11 47.53
C ILE A 873 40.87 46.83 47.34
N GLU A 874 40.81 48.02 46.76
CA GLU A 874 41.95 48.93 46.64
C GLU A 874 41.71 50.14 47.53
N HIS A 875 42.69 50.51 48.37
CA HIS A 875 42.65 51.72 49.18
C HIS A 875 41.44 51.80 50.14
N GLY A 876 41.05 50.67 50.73
CA GLY A 876 40.08 50.64 51.81
C GLY A 876 40.59 51.41 53.03
N SER A 877 39.69 52.00 53.82
CA SER A 877 40.04 52.70 55.06
C SER A 877 39.18 52.26 56.23
N VAL A 878 39.77 52.21 57.42
CA VAL A 878 39.12 51.89 58.69
C VAL A 878 39.48 52.94 59.72
N GLN A 879 38.50 53.35 60.53
CA GLN A 879 38.70 54.29 61.63
C GLN A 879 37.80 53.93 62.81
N ALA A 880 38.33 54.01 64.03
CA ALA A 880 37.53 53.91 65.25
C ALA A 880 36.93 55.25 65.66
N ARG A 881 35.70 55.21 66.19
CA ARG A 881 35.05 56.37 66.80
C ARG A 881 35.59 56.63 68.21
N ALA A 882 35.54 57.89 68.63
CA ALA A 882 35.80 58.28 70.01
C ALA A 882 34.77 57.62 70.97
N PRO A 883 35.15 57.21 72.20
CA PRO A 883 36.45 57.42 72.85
C PRO A 883 37.53 56.38 72.49
N GLY A 884 37.31 55.53 71.48
CA GLY A 884 38.19 54.42 71.11
C GLY A 884 37.70 53.09 71.69
N GLY A 885 38.62 52.24 72.14
CA GLY A 885 38.30 50.89 72.58
C GLY A 885 39.42 50.20 73.34
N ARG A 886 39.19 48.93 73.68
CA ARG A 886 40.14 48.08 74.42
C ARG A 886 40.42 46.81 73.64
N LEU A 887 41.69 46.45 73.53
CA LEU A 887 42.20 45.22 72.92
C LEU A 887 42.93 44.40 73.98
N ARG A 888 42.62 43.10 74.04
CA ARG A 888 43.30 42.13 74.89
C ARG A 888 43.63 40.91 74.03
N TYR A 889 44.90 40.53 73.99
CA TYR A 889 45.35 39.35 73.26
C TYR A 889 46.35 38.56 74.11
N TYR A 890 45.95 37.36 74.49
CA TYR A 890 46.76 36.46 75.33
C TYR A 890 47.42 35.38 74.47
N GLY A 891 48.68 35.04 74.77
CA GLY A 891 49.37 33.95 74.07
C GLY A 891 49.71 34.23 72.60
N ALA A 892 49.78 35.51 72.21
CA ALA A 892 50.12 35.95 70.85
C ALA A 892 51.41 35.35 70.28
N PHE A 893 52.38 35.04 71.15
CA PHE A 893 53.70 34.54 70.79
C PHE A 893 54.14 33.49 71.80
N SER A 894 54.93 32.50 71.36
CA SER A 894 55.45 31.47 72.27
C SER A 894 56.43 32.04 73.29
N ALA A 895 56.57 31.38 74.44
CA ALA A 895 57.51 31.80 75.48
C ALA A 895 58.95 31.88 74.95
N GLU A 896 59.33 30.99 74.03
CA GLU A 896 60.64 31.02 73.35
C GLU A 896 60.80 32.29 72.50
N MET A 897 59.79 32.66 71.70
CA MET A 897 59.82 33.88 70.87
C MET A 897 59.94 35.14 71.72
N LEU A 898 59.17 35.22 72.81
CA LEU A 898 59.18 36.35 73.73
C LEU A 898 60.51 36.48 74.50
N SER A 899 61.18 35.37 74.80
CA SER A 899 62.49 35.37 75.47
C SER A 899 63.63 35.84 74.56
N SER A 900 63.52 35.59 73.25
CA SER A 900 64.56 35.88 72.24
C SER A 900 64.48 37.29 71.64
N ASN A 901 63.36 38.01 71.82
CA ASN A 901 63.14 39.34 71.24
C ASN A 901 62.47 40.32 72.24
N PRO A 902 63.25 41.22 72.87
CA PRO A 902 62.73 42.21 73.83
C PRO A 902 61.67 43.16 73.27
N GLN A 903 61.73 43.50 71.97
CA GLN A 903 60.72 44.35 71.32
C GLN A 903 59.39 43.60 71.18
N LEU A 904 59.46 42.32 70.81
CA LEU A 904 58.29 41.46 70.72
C LEU A 904 57.64 41.25 72.10
N LYS A 905 58.46 41.08 73.15
CA LYS A 905 57.98 41.02 74.54
C LYS A 905 57.25 42.29 74.97
N LEU A 906 57.74 43.46 74.56
CA LEU A 906 57.10 44.74 74.84
C LEU A 906 55.75 44.88 74.12
N ILE A 907 55.66 44.49 72.85
CA ILE A 907 54.41 44.51 72.08
C ILE A 907 53.41 43.49 72.62
N ALA A 908 53.87 42.28 72.95
CA ALA A 908 53.02 41.24 73.54
C ALA A 908 52.45 41.70 74.88
N GLY A 909 53.29 42.23 75.77
CA GLY A 909 52.85 42.82 77.03
C GLY A 909 51.87 43.97 76.78
N ALA A 910 52.15 44.85 75.81
CA ALA A 910 51.24 45.95 75.49
C ALA A 910 49.84 45.49 75.08
N LEU A 911 49.75 44.39 74.32
CA LEU A 911 48.49 43.83 73.84
C LEU A 911 47.74 42.98 74.86
N GLU A 912 48.35 42.60 76.00
CA GLU A 912 47.63 41.91 77.09
C GLU A 912 46.47 42.75 77.63
N ASP A 913 46.66 44.08 77.67
CA ASP A 913 45.64 45.05 78.04
C ASP A 913 45.92 46.44 77.43
N TYR A 914 45.37 46.70 76.25
CA TYR A 914 45.60 47.93 75.48
C TYR A 914 44.34 48.76 75.32
N ASN A 915 44.33 49.96 75.89
CA ASN A 915 43.25 50.95 75.73
C ASN A 915 43.65 51.97 74.65
N TYR A 916 43.07 51.85 73.45
CA TYR A 916 43.32 52.78 72.35
C TYR A 916 42.27 53.88 72.32
N ARG A 917 42.69 55.12 72.06
CA ARG A 917 41.78 56.25 71.82
C ARG A 917 41.60 56.54 70.33
N GLU A 918 42.60 56.19 69.52
CA GLU A 918 42.58 56.31 68.07
C GLU A 918 43.00 54.98 67.47
N LEU A 919 42.26 54.55 66.45
CA LEU A 919 42.63 53.46 65.55
C LEU A 919 42.28 53.92 64.15
N SER A 920 43.25 53.88 63.25
CA SER A 920 43.05 54.14 61.83
C SER A 920 43.88 53.17 60.99
N GLY A 921 43.47 52.93 59.76
CA GLY A 921 44.19 51.97 58.93
C GLY A 921 43.69 51.90 57.50
N THR A 922 44.39 51.08 56.72
CA THR A 922 44.06 50.77 55.32
C THR A 922 43.81 49.28 55.13
N VAL A 923 42.95 48.95 54.17
CA VAL A 923 42.61 47.59 53.78
C VAL A 923 42.89 47.40 52.30
N GLU A 924 43.68 46.40 51.97
CA GLU A 924 43.91 45.92 50.60
C GLU A 924 43.45 44.46 50.55
N TYR A 925 42.69 44.09 49.52
CA TYR A 925 42.19 42.73 49.32
C TYR A 925 42.39 42.33 47.86
N PRO A 926 43.44 41.57 47.52
CA PRO A 926 43.66 41.08 46.16
C PRO A 926 42.73 39.90 45.82
N PRO A 927 42.58 39.55 44.53
CA PRO A 927 41.80 38.38 44.11
C PRO A 927 42.23 37.04 44.71
N SER A 928 43.47 36.93 45.23
CA SER A 928 43.95 35.71 45.92
C SER A 928 43.20 35.41 47.23
N GLY A 929 42.52 36.42 47.79
CA GLY A 929 41.84 36.34 49.07
C GLY A 929 42.69 36.73 50.27
N ASP A 930 43.99 37.03 50.09
CA ASP A 930 44.92 37.38 51.16
C ASP A 930 44.79 38.87 51.53
N MET A 931 43.83 39.17 52.41
CA MET A 931 43.60 40.52 52.91
C MET A 931 44.82 41.01 53.69
N GLN A 932 45.26 42.23 53.38
CA GLN A 932 46.26 42.98 54.15
C GLN A 932 45.59 44.16 54.83
N LEU A 933 45.65 44.18 56.17
CA LEU A 933 45.09 45.21 57.02
C LEU A 933 46.21 45.88 57.80
N GLN A 934 46.45 47.16 57.51
CA GLN A 934 47.48 47.96 58.17
C GLN A 934 46.82 48.92 59.14
N LEU A 935 47.03 48.73 60.44
CA LEU A 935 46.42 49.53 61.50
C LEU A 935 47.49 50.32 62.25
N LYS A 936 47.15 51.56 62.59
CA LYS A 936 47.87 52.39 63.54
C LYS A 936 46.96 52.66 64.72
N LEU A 937 47.40 52.26 65.91
CA LEU A 937 46.67 52.45 67.15
C LEU A 937 47.45 53.37 68.07
N VAL A 938 46.79 54.36 68.66
CA VAL A 938 47.36 55.26 69.66
C VAL A 938 46.59 55.09 70.96
N GLY A 939 47.29 54.69 72.00
CA GLY A 939 46.67 54.24 73.24
C GLY A 939 47.65 54.10 74.39
N ARG A 940 47.19 53.45 75.45
CA ARG A 940 47.99 53.16 76.66
C ARG A 940 47.79 51.70 77.05
N SER A 941 48.78 51.16 77.75
CA SER A 941 48.76 49.78 78.23
C SER A 941 49.11 49.71 79.71
N ASP A 942 48.18 49.17 80.51
CA ASP A 942 48.36 49.04 81.96
C ASP A 942 49.46 48.03 82.33
N SER A 943 49.75 47.08 81.42
CA SER A 943 50.78 46.04 81.57
C SER A 943 52.20 46.50 81.22
N VAL A 944 52.37 47.68 80.61
CA VAL A 944 53.68 48.24 80.23
C VAL A 944 53.99 49.54 80.97
N ASP A 945 53.14 50.56 80.79
CA ASP A 945 53.27 51.89 81.41
C ASP A 945 51.92 52.61 81.24
N ALA A 946 51.18 52.76 82.34
CA ALA A 946 49.82 53.31 82.33
C ALA A 946 49.78 54.82 82.00
N ASP A 947 50.91 55.54 82.11
CA ASP A 947 50.96 57.00 81.97
C ASP A 947 51.52 57.47 80.63
N ARG A 948 52.08 56.57 79.82
CA ARG A 948 52.70 56.91 78.52
C ARG A 948 51.89 56.38 77.35
N ASP A 949 51.70 57.24 76.35
CA ASP A 949 51.11 56.81 75.09
C ASP A 949 52.07 55.90 74.31
N LEU A 950 51.53 54.79 73.84
CA LEU A 950 52.17 53.83 72.95
C LEU A 950 51.51 53.93 71.56
N ILE A 951 52.32 53.87 70.51
CA ILE A 951 51.86 53.77 69.13
C ILE A 951 52.18 52.37 68.66
N ILE A 952 51.15 51.60 68.31
CA ILE A 952 51.29 50.26 67.76
C ILE A 952 50.90 50.32 66.28
N ASN A 953 51.84 49.96 65.40
CA ASN A 953 51.54 49.71 63.99
C ASN A 953 51.41 48.20 63.81
N LEU A 954 50.23 47.73 63.41
CA LEU A 954 49.92 46.32 63.20
C LEU A 954 49.69 46.09 61.70
N ASN A 955 50.41 45.13 61.14
CA ASN A 955 50.12 44.61 59.81
C ASN A 955 49.54 43.21 59.99
N LEU A 956 48.29 43.03 59.58
CA LEU A 956 47.57 41.77 59.67
C LEU A 956 47.36 41.23 58.26
N GLU A 957 47.75 39.98 58.05
CA GLU A 957 47.51 39.26 56.80
C GLU A 957 46.60 38.07 57.09
N ASN A 958 45.50 37.92 56.34
CA ASN A 958 44.62 36.77 56.49
C ASN A 958 43.93 36.41 55.18
N ASN A 959 43.82 35.12 54.89
CA ASN A 959 43.04 34.65 53.75
C ASN A 959 41.56 34.62 54.14
N ILE A 960 40.78 35.62 53.71
CA ILE A 960 39.38 35.79 54.12
C ILE A 960 38.51 34.59 53.70
N PRO A 961 38.60 34.06 52.46
CA PRO A 961 37.84 32.86 52.10
C PRO A 961 38.18 31.63 52.94
N ALA A 962 39.44 31.44 53.34
CA ALA A 962 39.82 30.35 54.25
C ALA A 962 39.28 30.54 55.66
N MET A 963 39.32 31.78 56.17
CA MET A 963 38.75 32.12 57.48
C MET A 963 37.24 31.88 57.51
N LEU A 964 36.49 32.37 56.52
CA LEU A 964 35.05 32.18 56.44
C LEU A 964 34.69 30.69 56.36
N ARG A 965 35.41 29.90 55.55
CA ARG A 965 35.24 28.43 55.52
C ARG A 965 35.53 27.78 56.86
N SER A 966 36.54 28.24 57.60
CA SER A 966 36.83 27.73 58.94
C SER A 966 35.70 28.03 59.93
N LEU A 967 35.10 29.23 59.84
CA LEU A 967 33.94 29.62 60.66
C LEU A 967 32.67 28.85 60.26
N GLN A 968 32.52 28.54 58.98
CA GLN A 968 31.41 27.71 58.48
C GLN A 968 31.59 26.25 58.92
N ALA A 969 32.81 25.70 58.88
CA ALA A 969 33.09 24.32 59.24
C ALA A 969 32.88 24.01 60.74
N SER A 970 32.97 25.02 61.62
CA SER A 970 32.64 24.85 63.04
C SER A 970 31.12 24.84 63.32
N ARG A 971 30.30 25.19 62.33
CA ARG A 971 28.83 25.26 62.42
C ARG A 971 28.21 24.16 61.55
N ASP A 972 27.27 23.38 62.07
CA ASP A 972 26.49 22.48 61.21
C ASP A 972 25.52 23.32 60.37
N LEU A 973 25.68 23.32 59.04
CA LEU A 973 24.85 24.08 58.10
C LEU A 973 23.37 23.75 58.27
N THR A 974 23.02 22.48 58.50
CA THR A 974 21.64 22.04 58.68
C THR A 974 21.07 22.59 59.98
N GLU A 975 21.81 22.54 61.09
CA GLU A 975 21.38 23.10 62.38
C GLU A 975 21.24 24.63 62.32
N ALA A 976 22.21 25.30 61.68
CA ALA A 976 22.21 26.76 61.51
C ALA A 976 21.01 27.23 60.67
N LEU A 977 20.68 26.50 59.60
CA LEU A 977 19.54 26.75 58.75
C LEU A 977 18.22 26.49 59.49
N GLU A 978 18.09 25.35 60.20
CA GLU A 978 16.88 25.03 60.98
C GLU A 978 16.56 26.09 62.02
N LYS A 979 17.58 26.57 62.74
CA LYS A 979 17.42 27.61 63.76
C LYS A 979 16.95 28.96 63.20
N GLN A 980 17.19 29.23 61.91
CA GLN A 980 16.76 30.46 61.25
C GLN A 980 15.41 30.34 60.54
N ILE A 981 14.96 29.12 60.21
CA ILE A 981 13.66 28.87 59.56
C ILE A 981 12.54 28.70 60.60
N GLN A 982 12.85 28.24 61.82
CA GLN A 982 11.92 28.16 62.96
C GLN A 982 11.65 29.55 63.55
#